data_AF-A0AA37U4K3-F1
#
_entry.id   AF-A0AA37U4K3-F1
#
_cell.length_a   1.000
_cell.length_b   1.000
_cell.length_c   1.000
_cell.angle_alpha   90.00
_cell.angle_beta   90.00
_cell.angle_gamma   90.00
#
_symmetry.space_group_name_H-M   'P 1'
#
loop_
_entity.id
_entity.type
_entity.pdbx_description
1 polymer ?
#
loop_
_entity_poly.entity_id
_entity_poly.type
_entity_poly.pdbx_seq_one_letter_code
_entity_poly.pdbx_strand_id
1 'polypeptide(L)'
;MKRTLSSISAAAIVLGTGIPMVFADTTSTTPSYTQVDTVAFQFNGQTVANPYILDSQDSGNTTAFAPVYYFNQLLAKAGIQATWNGSTHTWALTAPNIDASKVQVAGGVGTGNTTITLNGTTIKMINTFAAQDPAGKKGDITTYFPAYYVNNLFAALGISATWNGSTGLAVNTQATALTAKQTAAAQVAVNFNGPVASGTTVTLSQNGVNYTTTATWSGNTEVTLNTGYNLPAGTYTVTAGSLSGTVTIAEAVPTSIEITTKGLATVSGATVNYTVLDQFGNAVTNVSGITVSAFDSTNGTLITGSVAGSSNSVSLNLSSGVAKGDNVVVTVSDPSYALTATTTIPVVGVTNIASIKLGAATENGSTNLTSGTVSLAYTATDAAGDSVLLSGTNSGGIIDGVQFLSSNPNVVSASSISVDPSGNLTFAALATGTATITAVDLATGQTSSVTVNIENANGVNSFNLAAPSTMVIAGQATTVPYSATDAFGQAISQSNFGPSYQSNITWQTSNSGVLPVSGVTWNESNNSLQVTPTSGGTVTLYALENGTIESSITLNVNPAAYAYAITGTDIPTEFENGATYTIQSSDFTVKNQYGGTYSVPSGDSWTITSSNSSVVSVSGDTITGGSTSGTATLTFTLTDGAAPNSHTVSYSVNVSEVPSSDVATYALSVPSTIYASSNSAYYGAVSVTGKDSSGNTVAVNNSATVAQLLTSNSGVVSIVSKSQIDGVASGTATITALSSTGSVLGTATVTVSDNAPAPAVASFSQASYSEATPSTATDITNTLSSDLTVKDQYGVTVTSPTGYWFSSNSSVVLVSGSTVLAEPTKGSATVTFVTSNGVTATIQVVNN
;
A
#
# COMPACT_ATOMS: atom_id res chain seq x y z
N MET A 1 32.25 -43.89 -70.49
CA MET A 1 32.10 -45.31 -70.12
C MET A 1 30.60 -45.58 -69.98
N LYS A 2 30.06 -46.55 -70.73
CA LYS A 2 28.77 -47.29 -70.59
C LYS A 2 27.52 -46.51 -70.11
N ARG A 3 26.51 -46.30 -71.00
CA ARG A 3 25.23 -47.07 -71.10
C ARG A 3 24.42 -47.03 -69.79
N THR A 4 23.13 -46.67 -69.76
CA THR A 4 22.03 -47.47 -70.35
C THR A 4 20.71 -46.68 -70.41
N LEU A 5 19.93 -46.89 -71.49
CA LEU A 5 18.49 -46.63 -71.65
C LEU A 5 17.64 -47.46 -70.68
N SER A 6 16.42 -47.01 -70.34
CA SER A 6 15.15 -47.79 -70.22
C SER A 6 13.99 -46.77 -70.05
N SER A 7 13.14 -46.44 -71.02
CA SER A 7 12.04 -47.19 -71.67
C SER A 7 10.79 -47.44 -70.80
N ILE A 8 9.69 -46.80 -71.22
CA ILE A 8 8.29 -47.28 -71.27
C ILE A 8 7.47 -47.27 -69.97
N SER A 9 6.44 -46.41 -69.93
CA SER A 9 5.02 -46.82 -69.99
C SER A 9 4.10 -45.59 -70.00
N ALA A 10 3.69 -45.17 -71.20
CA ALA A 10 2.54 -44.28 -71.36
C ALA A 10 1.27 -45.13 -71.23
N ALA A 11 0.56 -45.00 -70.11
CA ALA A 11 -0.81 -45.48 -70.01
C ALA A 11 -1.72 -44.45 -70.69
N ALA A 12 -2.05 -44.71 -71.94
CA ALA A 12 -3.17 -44.08 -72.61
C ALA A 12 -4.46 -44.49 -71.88
N ILE A 13 -5.04 -43.59 -71.09
CA ILE A 13 -6.44 -43.72 -70.71
C ILE A 13 -7.27 -43.24 -71.90
N VAL A 14 -7.87 -44.24 -72.52
CA VAL A 14 -8.80 -44.20 -73.63
C VAL A 14 -9.89 -43.15 -73.40
N LEU A 15 -10.03 -42.26 -74.38
CA LEU A 15 -11.24 -41.49 -74.66
C LEU A 15 -12.40 -42.48 -74.93
N GLY A 16 -13.08 -42.89 -73.86
CA GLY A 16 -14.31 -43.67 -73.91
C GLY A 16 -15.53 -42.75 -73.96
N THR A 17 -15.95 -42.44 -75.19
CA THR A 17 -17.34 -42.37 -75.64
C THR A 17 -18.42 -41.90 -74.65
N GLY A 18 -18.97 -40.72 -74.91
CA GLY A 18 -20.39 -40.39 -74.68
C GLY A 18 -20.85 -40.38 -73.23
N ILE A 19 -20.54 -39.33 -72.48
CA ILE A 19 -21.36 -38.95 -71.32
C ILE A 19 -22.65 -38.35 -71.90
N PRO A 20 -23.85 -38.89 -71.62
CA PRO A 20 -25.06 -38.19 -71.97
C PRO A 20 -25.08 -36.88 -71.16
N MET A 21 -24.90 -35.74 -71.82
CA MET A 21 -25.35 -34.46 -71.26
C MET A 21 -26.87 -34.52 -71.22
N VAL A 22 -27.41 -35.07 -70.14
CA VAL A 22 -28.83 -34.95 -69.83
C VAL A 22 -29.04 -33.50 -69.37
N PHE A 23 -29.73 -32.72 -70.19
CA PHE A 23 -30.14 -31.36 -69.90
C PHE A 23 -30.89 -31.29 -68.57
N ALA A 24 -30.69 -30.21 -67.82
CA ALA A 24 -31.38 -29.96 -66.55
C ALA A 24 -32.91 -30.07 -66.73
N ASP A 25 -33.56 -30.83 -65.85
CA ASP A 25 -35.02 -30.93 -65.78
C ASP A 25 -35.60 -29.59 -65.29
N THR A 26 -36.38 -28.92 -66.15
CA THR A 26 -36.93 -27.57 -65.90
C THR A 26 -38.27 -27.58 -65.16
N THR A 27 -38.63 -28.64 -64.44
CA THR A 27 -39.95 -28.78 -63.80
C THR A 27 -40.12 -28.11 -62.43
N SER A 28 -39.15 -27.31 -61.98
CA SER A 28 -39.24 -26.51 -60.75
C SER A 28 -39.38 -25.02 -61.09
N THR A 29 -40.29 -24.31 -60.42
CA THR A 29 -40.40 -22.84 -60.48
C THR A 29 -39.03 -22.22 -60.21
N THR A 30 -38.38 -21.68 -61.24
CA THR A 30 -37.07 -21.03 -61.08
C THR A 30 -37.19 -19.93 -60.02
N PRO A 31 -36.42 -20.00 -58.91
CA PRO A 31 -36.48 -18.97 -57.89
C PRO A 31 -36.01 -17.63 -58.49
N SER A 32 -36.48 -16.51 -57.95
CA SER A 32 -35.91 -15.22 -58.32
C SER A 32 -34.44 -15.16 -57.90
N TYR A 33 -33.58 -14.70 -58.80
CA TYR A 33 -32.15 -14.52 -58.54
C TYR A 33 -31.67 -13.20 -59.11
N THR A 34 -30.59 -12.66 -58.54
CA THR A 34 -29.88 -11.49 -59.05
C THR A 34 -28.49 -11.93 -59.49
N GLN A 35 -28.12 -11.63 -60.73
CA GLN A 35 -26.75 -11.82 -61.21
C GLN A 35 -25.86 -10.73 -60.61
N VAL A 36 -24.75 -11.14 -59.98
CA VAL A 36 -23.82 -10.23 -59.31
C VAL A 36 -22.69 -9.84 -60.29
N ASP A 37 -21.52 -10.47 -60.19
CA ASP A 37 -20.39 -10.33 -61.11
C ASP A 37 -19.56 -11.63 -61.08
N THR A 38 -18.47 -11.69 -61.84
CA THR A 38 -17.50 -12.77 -61.77
C THR A 38 -16.61 -12.63 -60.54
N VAL A 39 -16.35 -13.75 -59.85
CA VAL A 39 -15.41 -13.80 -58.71
C VAL A 39 -14.37 -14.90 -58.90
N ALA A 40 -13.18 -14.73 -58.32
CA ALA A 40 -12.10 -15.68 -58.52
C ALA A 40 -12.29 -16.95 -57.68
N PHE A 41 -12.21 -18.11 -58.34
CA PHE A 41 -12.08 -19.41 -57.68
C PHE A 41 -10.61 -19.79 -57.75
N GLN A 42 -9.94 -19.86 -56.61
CA GLN A 42 -8.49 -20.03 -56.52
C GLN A 42 -8.11 -21.34 -55.82
N PHE A 43 -7.01 -21.94 -56.25
CA PHE A 43 -6.35 -23.07 -55.60
C PHE A 43 -4.88 -22.74 -55.32
N ASN A 44 -4.45 -22.74 -54.07
CA ASN A 44 -3.10 -22.34 -53.63
C ASN A 44 -2.67 -20.97 -54.20
N GLY A 45 -3.57 -19.97 -54.12
CA GLY A 45 -3.37 -18.61 -54.63
C GLY A 45 -3.40 -18.45 -56.15
N GLN A 46 -3.61 -19.53 -56.92
CA GLN A 46 -3.72 -19.49 -58.37
C GLN A 46 -5.19 -19.52 -58.82
N THR A 47 -5.60 -18.58 -59.66
CA THR A 47 -6.97 -18.55 -60.22
C THR A 47 -7.20 -19.76 -61.11
N VAL A 48 -8.18 -20.58 -60.73
CA VAL A 48 -8.66 -21.75 -61.48
C VAL A 48 -9.78 -21.34 -62.44
N ALA A 49 -10.70 -20.48 -61.99
CA ALA A 49 -11.81 -19.98 -62.81
C ALA A 49 -12.38 -18.67 -62.27
N ASN A 50 -13.19 -17.98 -63.08
CA ASN A 50 -13.93 -16.77 -62.70
C ASN A 50 -15.43 -16.93 -63.02
N PRO A 51 -16.19 -17.76 -62.28
CA PRO A 51 -17.61 -17.95 -62.53
C PRO A 51 -18.44 -16.70 -62.23
N TYR A 52 -19.54 -16.53 -62.96
CA TYR A 52 -20.61 -15.61 -62.56
C TYR A 52 -21.36 -16.14 -61.34
N ILE A 53 -21.59 -15.25 -60.38
CA ILE A 53 -22.33 -15.57 -59.15
C ILE A 53 -23.78 -15.09 -59.27
N LEU A 54 -24.69 -15.94 -58.79
CA LEU A 54 -26.11 -15.61 -58.64
C LEU A 54 -26.46 -15.55 -57.16
N ASP A 55 -27.06 -14.46 -56.72
CA ASP A 55 -27.64 -14.37 -55.38
C ASP A 55 -29.11 -14.79 -55.44
N SER A 56 -29.50 -15.74 -54.59
CA SER A 56 -30.89 -16.19 -54.46
C SER A 56 -31.21 -16.58 -53.02
N GLN A 57 -32.50 -16.75 -52.71
CA GLN A 57 -32.98 -17.12 -51.39
C GLN A 57 -32.82 -18.63 -51.17
N ASP A 58 -32.14 -19.02 -50.11
CA ASP A 58 -32.14 -20.38 -49.56
C ASP A 58 -32.62 -20.36 -48.11
N SER A 59 -33.72 -21.07 -47.84
CA SER A 59 -34.35 -21.13 -46.50
C SER A 59 -34.55 -19.77 -45.82
N GLY A 60 -34.88 -18.73 -46.60
CA GLY A 60 -35.15 -17.37 -46.11
C GLY A 60 -33.93 -16.46 -45.98
N ASN A 61 -32.72 -16.94 -46.33
CA ASN A 61 -31.50 -16.14 -46.37
C ASN A 61 -30.98 -15.99 -47.80
N THR A 62 -30.50 -14.80 -48.14
CA THR A 62 -29.79 -14.58 -49.40
C THR A 62 -28.42 -15.25 -49.33
N THR A 63 -28.15 -16.17 -50.25
CA THR A 63 -26.84 -16.81 -50.41
C THR A 63 -26.37 -16.73 -51.86
N ALA A 64 -25.05 -16.70 -52.02
CA ALA A 64 -24.39 -16.80 -53.31
C ALA A 64 -24.46 -18.24 -53.85
N PHE A 65 -24.71 -18.38 -55.14
CA PHE A 65 -24.70 -19.62 -55.88
C PHE A 65 -23.73 -19.54 -57.06
N ALA A 66 -23.01 -20.64 -57.33
CA ALA A 66 -22.14 -20.78 -58.49
C ALA A 66 -22.40 -22.09 -59.23
N PRO A 67 -22.09 -22.19 -60.54
CA PRO A 67 -22.28 -23.43 -61.28
C PRO A 67 -21.44 -24.58 -60.73
N VAL A 68 -22.04 -25.77 -60.60
CA VAL A 68 -21.39 -26.98 -60.07
C VAL A 68 -20.08 -27.33 -60.77
N TYR A 69 -19.98 -27.00 -62.05
CA TYR A 69 -18.79 -27.21 -62.88
C TYR A 69 -17.51 -26.61 -62.26
N TYR A 70 -17.58 -25.41 -61.69
CA TYR A 70 -16.40 -24.73 -61.15
C TYR A 70 -15.98 -25.31 -59.80
N PHE A 71 -16.93 -25.79 -58.99
CA PHE A 71 -16.61 -26.54 -57.77
C PHE A 71 -15.93 -27.87 -58.09
N ASN A 72 -16.35 -28.57 -59.15
CA ASN A 72 -15.68 -29.79 -59.60
C ASN A 72 -14.22 -29.55 -59.99
N GLN A 73 -13.90 -28.40 -60.60
CA GLN A 73 -12.51 -28.06 -60.94
C GLN A 73 -11.64 -27.89 -59.68
N LEU A 74 -12.16 -27.20 -58.66
CA LEU A 74 -11.44 -27.02 -57.39
C LEU A 74 -11.26 -28.36 -56.65
N LEU A 75 -12.30 -29.20 -56.61
CA LEU A 75 -12.20 -30.54 -56.01
C LEU A 75 -11.20 -31.42 -56.74
N ALA A 76 -11.16 -31.38 -58.08
CA ALA A 76 -10.18 -32.12 -58.87
C ALA A 76 -8.74 -31.68 -58.56
N LYS A 77 -8.50 -30.37 -58.38
CA LYS A 77 -7.19 -29.84 -57.94
C LYS A 77 -6.84 -30.29 -56.51
N ALA A 78 -7.84 -30.50 -55.67
CA ALA A 78 -7.69 -31.09 -54.33
C ALA A 78 -7.62 -32.64 -54.34
N GLY A 79 -7.60 -33.29 -55.52
CA GLY A 79 -7.50 -34.75 -55.65
C GLY A 79 -8.82 -35.51 -55.41
N ILE A 80 -9.95 -34.82 -55.39
CA ILE A 80 -11.30 -35.40 -55.23
C ILE A 80 -12.02 -35.38 -56.57
N GLN A 81 -12.48 -36.54 -57.04
CA GLN A 81 -13.27 -36.61 -58.27
C GLN A 81 -14.74 -36.34 -57.96
N ALA A 82 -15.38 -35.46 -58.72
CA ALA A 82 -16.77 -35.07 -58.51
C ALA A 82 -17.56 -35.17 -59.81
N THR A 83 -18.74 -35.79 -59.77
CA THR A 83 -19.62 -35.98 -60.93
C THR A 83 -21.05 -35.52 -60.62
N TRP A 84 -21.63 -34.70 -61.50
CA TRP A 84 -23.00 -34.22 -61.38
C TRP A 84 -23.95 -35.05 -62.27
N ASN A 85 -25.04 -35.54 -61.70
CA ASN A 85 -26.13 -36.19 -62.42
C ASN A 85 -27.43 -35.38 -62.29
N GLY A 86 -27.77 -34.64 -63.35
CA GLY A 86 -28.94 -33.75 -63.38
C GLY A 86 -30.30 -34.47 -63.41
N SER A 87 -30.36 -35.75 -63.80
CA SER A 87 -31.61 -36.51 -63.80
C SER A 87 -31.98 -37.00 -62.39
N THR A 88 -30.99 -37.41 -61.61
CA THR A 88 -31.18 -37.90 -60.23
C THR A 88 -30.89 -36.84 -59.17
N HIS A 89 -30.58 -35.60 -59.60
CA HIS A 89 -30.14 -34.51 -58.73
C HIS A 89 -29.06 -34.94 -57.73
N THR A 90 -28.07 -35.71 -58.19
CA THR A 90 -27.04 -36.30 -57.33
C THR A 90 -25.65 -35.77 -57.71
N TRP A 91 -24.93 -35.23 -56.73
CA TRP A 91 -23.53 -34.87 -56.83
C TRP A 91 -22.66 -35.92 -56.12
N ALA A 92 -22.00 -36.76 -56.91
CA ALA A 92 -21.22 -37.89 -56.41
C ALA A 92 -19.73 -37.52 -56.31
N LEU A 93 -19.19 -37.59 -55.09
CA LEU A 93 -17.78 -37.36 -54.77
C LEU A 93 -17.08 -38.70 -54.55
N THR A 94 -15.91 -38.87 -55.17
CA THR A 94 -15.04 -40.04 -55.00
C THR A 94 -13.68 -39.60 -54.48
N ALA A 95 -13.37 -40.04 -53.26
CA ALA A 95 -12.09 -39.81 -52.60
C ALA A 95 -11.69 -41.08 -51.83
N PRO A 96 -10.93 -42.01 -52.44
CA PRO A 96 -10.65 -43.34 -51.87
C PRO A 96 -9.99 -43.31 -50.48
N ASN A 97 -9.29 -42.22 -50.16
CA ASN A 97 -8.56 -42.06 -48.90
C ASN A 97 -9.40 -41.37 -47.79
N ILE A 98 -10.67 -41.05 -48.04
CA ILE A 98 -11.55 -40.41 -47.07
C ILE A 98 -12.64 -41.39 -46.64
N ASP A 99 -12.70 -41.67 -45.33
CA ASP A 99 -13.73 -42.49 -44.72
C ASP A 99 -15.05 -41.69 -44.63
N ALA A 100 -15.99 -42.01 -45.51
CA ALA A 100 -17.25 -41.28 -45.63
C ALA A 100 -18.11 -41.32 -44.35
N SER A 101 -17.95 -42.34 -43.50
CA SER A 101 -18.71 -42.45 -42.24
C SER A 101 -18.29 -41.40 -41.19
N LYS A 102 -17.07 -40.86 -41.32
CA LYS A 102 -16.49 -39.88 -40.39
C LYS A 102 -16.66 -38.43 -40.86
N VAL A 103 -17.11 -38.23 -42.09
CA VAL A 103 -17.34 -36.88 -42.64
C VAL A 103 -18.68 -36.37 -42.15
N GLN A 104 -18.65 -35.27 -41.38
CA GLN A 104 -19.83 -34.59 -40.88
C GLN A 104 -19.84 -33.16 -41.41
N VAL A 105 -20.72 -32.87 -42.36
CA VAL A 105 -20.89 -31.52 -42.88
C VAL A 105 -21.76 -30.71 -41.91
N ALA A 106 -21.39 -29.45 -41.67
CA ALA A 106 -22.13 -28.56 -40.78
C ALA A 106 -23.64 -28.54 -41.11
N GLY A 107 -24.48 -28.65 -40.07
CA GLY A 107 -25.94 -28.74 -40.19
C GLY A 107 -26.47 -30.14 -40.54
N GLY A 108 -25.66 -31.21 -40.44
CA GLY A 108 -26.06 -32.59 -40.69
C GLY A 108 -26.47 -32.84 -42.15
N VAL A 109 -27.15 -33.96 -42.43
CA VAL A 109 -27.56 -34.32 -43.81
C VAL A 109 -28.52 -33.27 -44.39
N GLY A 110 -29.41 -32.67 -43.59
CA GLY A 110 -30.31 -31.59 -44.05
C GLY A 110 -31.48 -32.07 -44.93
N THR A 111 -32.15 -31.13 -45.58
CA THR A 111 -33.28 -31.38 -46.50
C THR A 111 -33.10 -30.49 -47.73
N GLY A 112 -33.10 -31.06 -48.93
CA GLY A 112 -32.98 -30.28 -50.15
C GLY A 112 -33.24 -31.12 -51.40
N ASN A 113 -33.34 -30.46 -52.55
CA ASN A 113 -33.63 -31.15 -53.82
C ASN A 113 -32.43 -31.86 -54.46
N THR A 114 -31.21 -31.60 -53.99
CA THR A 114 -29.97 -32.21 -54.48
C THR A 114 -29.26 -33.00 -53.39
N THR A 115 -28.86 -34.24 -53.72
CA THR A 115 -28.15 -35.15 -52.83
C THR A 115 -26.65 -35.15 -53.12
N ILE A 116 -25.82 -34.97 -52.09
CA ILE A 116 -24.36 -35.09 -52.16
C ILE A 116 -23.93 -36.41 -51.52
N THR A 117 -23.21 -37.24 -52.29
CA THR A 117 -22.65 -38.50 -51.80
C THR A 117 -21.13 -38.47 -51.80
N LEU A 118 -20.50 -39.14 -50.83
CA LEU A 118 -19.07 -39.38 -50.78
C LEU A 118 -18.83 -40.89 -50.74
N ASN A 119 -18.11 -41.42 -51.72
CA ASN A 119 -17.86 -42.86 -51.88
C ASN A 119 -19.16 -43.70 -51.79
N GLY A 120 -20.26 -43.19 -52.35
CA GLY A 120 -21.57 -43.83 -52.34
C GLY A 120 -22.43 -43.60 -51.08
N THR A 121 -21.90 -42.95 -50.04
CA THR A 121 -22.64 -42.62 -48.80
C THR A 121 -23.17 -41.19 -48.86
N THR A 122 -24.46 -40.97 -48.56
CA THR A 122 -25.04 -39.62 -48.48
C THR A 122 -24.46 -38.84 -47.30
N ILE A 123 -23.88 -37.67 -47.58
CA ILE A 123 -23.28 -36.81 -46.55
C ILE A 123 -23.99 -35.47 -46.39
N LYS A 124 -24.74 -35.01 -47.40
CA LYS A 124 -25.47 -33.74 -47.35
C LYS A 124 -26.58 -33.71 -48.42
N MET A 125 -27.66 -32.99 -48.15
CA MET A 125 -28.68 -32.55 -49.09
C MET A 125 -28.78 -31.03 -49.06
N ILE A 126 -28.86 -30.41 -50.24
CA ILE A 126 -28.90 -28.95 -50.42
C ILE A 126 -29.94 -28.55 -51.46
N ASN A 127 -30.43 -27.32 -51.39
CA ASN A 127 -31.27 -26.75 -52.44
C ASN A 127 -30.40 -26.18 -53.57
N THR A 128 -30.78 -26.51 -54.80
CA THR A 128 -30.13 -26.06 -56.03
C THR A 128 -31.18 -25.66 -57.06
N PHE A 129 -30.81 -24.88 -58.05
CA PHE A 129 -31.70 -24.56 -59.16
C PHE A 129 -30.95 -24.55 -60.49
N ALA A 130 -31.71 -24.71 -61.57
CA ALA A 130 -31.21 -24.66 -62.92
C ALA A 130 -31.33 -23.23 -63.47
N ALA A 131 -30.24 -22.68 -63.97
CA ALA A 131 -30.21 -21.37 -64.64
C ALA A 131 -29.17 -21.38 -65.76
N GLN A 132 -29.27 -20.42 -66.68
CA GLN A 132 -28.27 -20.26 -67.73
C GLN A 132 -26.95 -19.76 -67.09
N ASP A 133 -25.82 -20.35 -67.47
CA ASP A 133 -24.50 -19.77 -67.15
C ASP A 133 -24.26 -18.56 -68.07
N PRO A 134 -24.10 -17.32 -67.54
CA PRO A 134 -23.79 -16.18 -68.39
C PRO A 134 -22.45 -16.32 -69.14
N ALA A 135 -21.54 -17.18 -68.69
CA ALA A 135 -20.30 -17.53 -69.40
C ALA A 135 -20.46 -18.71 -70.40
N GLY A 136 -21.60 -19.41 -70.39
CA GLY A 136 -21.90 -20.55 -71.26
C GLY A 136 -22.47 -20.15 -72.63
N LYS A 137 -22.66 -21.11 -73.56
CA LYS A 137 -23.36 -20.80 -74.82
C LYS A 137 -24.83 -20.49 -74.52
N LYS A 138 -25.42 -19.58 -75.30
CA LYS A 138 -26.84 -19.22 -75.17
C LYS A 138 -27.72 -20.45 -75.34
N GLY A 139 -28.42 -20.85 -74.27
CA GLY A 139 -29.24 -22.07 -74.21
C GLY A 139 -28.66 -23.18 -73.32
N ASP A 140 -27.42 -23.07 -72.86
CA ASP A 140 -26.81 -24.04 -71.94
C ASP A 140 -27.28 -23.76 -70.50
N ILE A 141 -28.18 -24.60 -69.99
CA ILE A 141 -28.65 -24.56 -68.61
C ILE A 141 -27.71 -25.41 -67.74
N THR A 142 -27.23 -24.83 -66.63
CA THR A 142 -26.41 -25.51 -65.62
C THR A 142 -27.07 -25.46 -64.25
N THR A 143 -26.61 -26.31 -63.33
CA THR A 143 -27.11 -26.35 -61.96
C THR A 143 -26.23 -25.49 -61.05
N TYR A 144 -26.87 -24.58 -60.34
CA TYR A 144 -26.24 -23.64 -59.42
C TYR A 144 -26.30 -24.17 -57.98
N PHE A 145 -25.13 -24.21 -57.35
CA PHE A 145 -24.92 -24.73 -56.00
C PHE A 145 -24.62 -23.57 -55.04
N PRO A 146 -25.22 -23.55 -53.84
CA PRO A 146 -24.99 -22.52 -52.83
C PRO A 146 -23.55 -22.60 -52.27
N ALA A 147 -22.79 -21.52 -52.43
CA ALA A 147 -21.38 -21.45 -52.06
C ALA A 147 -21.14 -21.70 -50.57
N TYR A 148 -22.07 -21.27 -49.70
CA TYR A 148 -22.01 -21.49 -48.25
C TYR A 148 -21.87 -22.98 -47.88
N TYR A 149 -22.74 -23.84 -48.42
CA TYR A 149 -22.69 -25.27 -48.09
C TYR A 149 -21.52 -25.97 -48.75
N VAL A 150 -21.11 -25.52 -49.93
CA VAL A 150 -19.90 -26.04 -50.58
C VAL A 150 -18.65 -25.68 -49.78
N ASN A 151 -18.57 -24.48 -49.21
CA ASN A 151 -17.49 -24.09 -48.30
C ASN A 151 -17.44 -24.99 -47.06
N ASN A 152 -18.61 -25.27 -46.45
CA ASN A 152 -18.70 -26.19 -45.31
C ASN A 152 -18.33 -27.63 -45.68
N LEU A 153 -18.63 -28.06 -46.92
CA LEU A 153 -18.22 -29.34 -47.45
C LEU A 153 -16.69 -29.42 -47.59
N PHE A 154 -16.02 -28.39 -48.14
CA PHE A 154 -14.56 -28.36 -48.21
C PHE A 154 -13.92 -28.50 -46.82
N ALA A 155 -14.43 -27.77 -45.84
CA ALA A 155 -13.97 -27.88 -44.46
C ALA A 155 -14.13 -29.29 -43.89
N ALA A 156 -15.29 -29.93 -44.11
CA ALA A 156 -15.56 -31.30 -43.67
C ALA A 156 -14.68 -32.36 -44.37
N LEU A 157 -14.16 -32.04 -45.56
CA LEU A 157 -13.20 -32.86 -46.31
C LEU A 157 -11.74 -32.59 -45.94
N GLY A 158 -11.47 -31.73 -44.94
CA GLY A 158 -10.12 -31.38 -44.49
C GLY A 158 -9.38 -30.41 -45.42
N ILE A 159 -10.12 -29.71 -46.29
CA ILE A 159 -9.60 -28.73 -47.24
C ILE A 159 -9.87 -27.33 -46.70
N SER A 160 -8.84 -26.48 -46.62
CA SER A 160 -9.02 -25.09 -46.22
C SER A 160 -9.67 -24.33 -47.38
N ALA A 161 -10.93 -23.94 -47.21
CA ALA A 161 -11.65 -23.11 -48.15
C ALA A 161 -12.20 -21.86 -47.45
N THR A 162 -12.16 -20.72 -48.12
CA THR A 162 -12.73 -19.47 -47.62
C THR A 162 -13.52 -18.80 -48.74
N TRP A 163 -14.83 -18.68 -48.51
CA TRP A 163 -15.73 -17.90 -49.36
C TRP A 163 -15.76 -16.43 -48.91
N ASN A 164 -15.62 -15.51 -49.86
CA ASN A 164 -15.86 -14.08 -49.68
C ASN A 164 -16.67 -13.57 -50.89
N GLY A 165 -17.80 -12.91 -50.62
CA GLY A 165 -18.71 -12.43 -51.68
C GLY A 165 -18.10 -11.42 -52.67
N SER A 166 -17.01 -10.75 -52.29
CA SER A 166 -16.30 -9.79 -53.16
C SER A 166 -15.07 -10.37 -53.86
N THR A 167 -14.41 -11.38 -53.29
CA THR A 167 -13.14 -11.92 -53.83
C THR A 167 -13.23 -13.37 -54.32
N GLY A 168 -14.36 -14.05 -54.06
CA GLY A 168 -14.64 -15.41 -54.49
C GLY A 168 -14.21 -16.50 -53.50
N LEU A 169 -13.90 -17.69 -54.01
CA LEU A 169 -13.56 -18.88 -53.22
C LEU A 169 -12.06 -19.17 -53.30
N ALA A 170 -11.36 -19.08 -52.16
CA ALA A 170 -9.95 -19.48 -52.06
C ALA A 170 -9.81 -20.84 -51.39
N VAL A 171 -9.12 -21.78 -52.04
CA VAL A 171 -8.90 -23.16 -51.56
C VAL A 171 -7.39 -23.43 -51.41
N ASN A 172 -6.91 -23.91 -50.26
CA ASN A 172 -5.50 -24.17 -50.00
C ASN A 172 -5.22 -25.59 -49.43
N THR A 173 -4.05 -26.14 -49.73
CA THR A 173 -3.50 -27.37 -49.12
C THR A 173 -2.80 -27.07 -47.79
N GLN A 174 -2.98 -27.91 -46.77
CA GLN A 174 -2.35 -27.73 -45.45
C GLN A 174 -0.83 -27.96 -45.48
N ALA A 175 -0.11 -27.34 -44.53
CA ALA A 175 1.33 -27.51 -44.33
C ALA A 175 1.73 -28.99 -44.12
N THR A 176 2.88 -29.36 -44.68
CA THR A 176 3.45 -30.73 -44.57
C THR A 176 4.83 -30.75 -43.89
N ALA A 177 5.45 -29.59 -43.68
CA ALA A 177 6.73 -29.47 -43.00
C ALA A 177 6.87 -28.12 -42.28
N LEU A 178 7.74 -28.09 -41.26
CA LEU A 178 8.17 -26.87 -40.57
C LEU A 178 9.70 -26.79 -40.51
N THR A 179 10.22 -25.58 -40.41
CA THR A 179 11.64 -25.29 -40.13
C THR A 179 11.73 -24.35 -38.93
N ALA A 180 12.80 -24.46 -38.14
CA ALA A 180 12.99 -23.64 -36.95
C ALA A 180 14.43 -23.08 -36.87
N LYS A 181 14.57 -21.84 -36.44
CA LYS A 181 15.86 -21.13 -36.33
C LYS A 181 15.90 -20.27 -35.08
N GLN A 182 17.00 -20.32 -34.32
CA GLN A 182 17.24 -19.38 -33.22
C GLN A 182 17.49 -17.97 -33.79
N THR A 183 16.75 -16.98 -33.28
CA THR A 183 16.87 -15.57 -33.70
C THR A 183 17.37 -14.66 -32.57
N ALA A 184 17.26 -15.12 -31.32
CA ALA A 184 17.87 -14.49 -30.15
C ALA A 184 18.10 -15.56 -29.07
N ALA A 185 18.80 -15.21 -27.99
CA ALA A 185 19.06 -16.13 -26.87
C ALA A 185 17.80 -16.80 -26.29
N ALA A 186 16.67 -16.08 -26.30
CA ALA A 186 15.38 -16.54 -25.79
C ALA A 186 14.34 -16.84 -26.89
N GLN A 187 14.69 -16.68 -28.18
CA GLN A 187 13.73 -16.69 -29.29
C GLN A 187 14.05 -17.71 -30.39
N VAL A 188 12.99 -18.40 -30.85
CA VAL A 188 13.01 -19.32 -31.98
C VAL A 188 11.93 -18.93 -32.98
N ALA A 189 12.33 -18.65 -34.22
CA ALA A 189 11.42 -18.46 -35.34
C ALA A 189 11.09 -19.82 -35.98
N VAL A 190 9.82 -20.02 -36.35
CA VAL A 190 9.30 -21.23 -36.97
C VAL A 190 8.55 -20.86 -38.25
N ASN A 191 8.94 -21.46 -39.37
CA ASN A 191 8.34 -21.23 -40.69
C ASN A 191 7.74 -22.53 -41.22
N PHE A 192 6.49 -22.47 -41.70
CA PHE A 192 5.76 -23.57 -42.29
C PHE A 192 5.79 -23.49 -43.82
N ASN A 193 5.86 -24.65 -44.50
CA ASN A 193 5.86 -24.70 -45.97
C ASN A 193 4.46 -24.52 -46.62
N GLY A 194 3.45 -24.21 -45.81
CA GLY A 194 2.08 -23.97 -46.19
C GLY A 194 1.29 -23.47 -44.98
N PRO A 195 0.00 -23.10 -45.15
CA PRO A 195 -0.82 -22.65 -44.04
C PRO A 195 -1.13 -23.79 -43.06
N VAL A 196 -1.07 -23.51 -41.76
CA VAL A 196 -1.56 -24.42 -40.70
C VAL A 196 -3.00 -24.07 -40.29
N ALA A 197 -3.70 -25.03 -39.68
CA ALA A 197 -5.06 -24.81 -39.18
C ALA A 197 -5.11 -23.71 -38.12
N SER A 198 -6.19 -22.92 -38.12
CA SER A 198 -6.41 -21.89 -37.11
C SER A 198 -6.45 -22.50 -35.70
N GLY A 199 -5.74 -21.90 -34.75
CA GLY A 199 -5.62 -22.42 -33.38
C GLY A 199 -4.56 -23.51 -33.18
N THR A 200 -3.69 -23.77 -34.16
CA THR A 200 -2.57 -24.71 -34.00
C THR A 200 -1.63 -24.25 -32.89
N THR A 201 -1.47 -25.08 -31.85
CA THR A 201 -0.48 -24.85 -30.80
C THR A 201 0.90 -25.26 -31.28
N VAL A 202 1.90 -24.39 -31.06
CA VAL A 202 3.31 -24.67 -31.35
C VAL A 202 4.07 -24.77 -30.04
N THR A 203 4.81 -25.86 -29.84
CA THR A 203 5.56 -26.10 -28.60
C THR A 203 7.04 -26.28 -28.90
N LEU A 204 7.87 -25.83 -27.96
CA LEU A 204 9.31 -26.03 -27.97
C LEU A 204 9.67 -26.98 -26.82
N SER A 205 10.47 -28.01 -27.11
CA SER A 205 10.86 -29.02 -26.12
C SER A 205 12.30 -29.46 -26.27
N GLN A 206 12.91 -29.91 -25.17
CA GLN A 206 14.22 -30.57 -25.16
C GLN A 206 14.12 -31.84 -24.35
N ASN A 207 14.63 -32.96 -24.87
CA ASN A 207 14.59 -34.27 -24.20
C ASN A 207 13.19 -34.67 -23.68
N GLY A 208 12.13 -34.27 -24.39
CA GLY A 208 10.74 -34.55 -24.01
C GLY A 208 10.13 -33.59 -22.97
N VAL A 209 10.88 -32.58 -22.51
CA VAL A 209 10.40 -31.55 -21.59
C VAL A 209 10.01 -30.29 -22.37
N ASN A 210 8.77 -29.82 -22.17
CA ASN A 210 8.28 -28.60 -22.81
C ASN A 210 8.78 -27.34 -22.10
N TYR A 211 9.18 -26.36 -22.89
CA TYR A 211 9.52 -25.02 -22.43
C TYR A 211 8.30 -24.12 -22.55
N THR A 212 8.07 -23.28 -21.54
CA THR A 212 7.02 -22.27 -21.59
C THR A 212 7.41 -21.20 -22.61
N THR A 213 6.56 -21.00 -23.63
CA THR A 213 6.77 -20.01 -24.69
C THR A 213 5.54 -19.16 -24.92
N THR A 214 5.72 -17.86 -25.16
CA THR A 214 4.73 -17.02 -25.80
C THR A 214 4.90 -17.10 -27.32
N ALA A 215 3.82 -17.43 -28.04
CA ALA A 215 3.82 -17.55 -29.49
C ALA A 215 3.22 -16.32 -30.15
N THR A 216 3.98 -15.67 -31.04
CA THR A 216 3.52 -14.51 -31.83
C THR A 216 3.47 -14.90 -33.30
N TRP A 217 2.27 -14.96 -33.87
CA TRP A 217 2.03 -15.37 -35.25
C TRP A 217 2.11 -14.20 -36.22
N SER A 218 2.72 -14.44 -37.38
CA SER A 218 2.63 -13.59 -38.57
C SER A 218 1.86 -14.37 -39.64
N GLY A 219 0.54 -14.13 -39.73
CA GLY A 219 -0.36 -14.91 -40.58
C GLY A 219 -0.57 -16.35 -40.08
N ASN A 220 -0.61 -17.32 -41.00
CA ASN A 220 -0.80 -18.75 -40.71
C ASN A 220 0.38 -19.62 -41.20
N THR A 221 1.51 -19.00 -41.52
CA THR A 221 2.72 -19.66 -42.06
C THR A 221 3.97 -19.39 -41.23
N GLU A 222 3.95 -18.45 -40.27
CA GLU A 222 5.11 -18.09 -39.46
C GLU A 222 4.73 -17.81 -38.01
N VAL A 223 5.56 -18.26 -37.07
CA VAL A 223 5.42 -17.98 -35.64
C VAL A 223 6.77 -17.79 -34.97
N THR A 224 6.85 -16.83 -34.06
CA THR A 224 8.01 -16.64 -33.17
C THR A 224 7.66 -17.12 -31.77
N LEU A 225 8.50 -17.98 -31.21
CA LEU A 225 8.40 -18.48 -29.84
C LEU A 225 9.40 -17.72 -28.96
N ASN A 226 8.92 -17.12 -27.88
CA ASN A 226 9.76 -16.44 -26.88
C ASN A 226 9.58 -17.09 -25.51
N THR A 227 10.69 -17.48 -24.88
CA THR A 227 10.69 -18.08 -23.52
C THR A 227 10.80 -17.06 -22.40
N GLY A 228 11.25 -15.84 -22.68
CA GLY A 228 11.55 -14.81 -21.67
C GLY A 228 12.86 -15.03 -20.90
N TYR A 229 13.59 -16.10 -21.18
CA TYR A 229 14.91 -16.41 -20.59
C TYR A 229 15.83 -17.06 -21.63
N ASN A 230 17.14 -16.99 -21.42
CA ASN A 230 18.09 -17.59 -22.37
C ASN A 230 17.95 -19.11 -22.38
N LEU A 231 17.79 -19.67 -23.57
CA LEU A 231 17.72 -21.11 -23.77
C LEU A 231 19.13 -21.72 -23.60
N PRO A 232 19.30 -22.79 -22.81
CA PRO A 232 20.54 -23.56 -22.77
C PRO A 232 20.95 -24.08 -24.14
N ALA A 233 22.26 -24.13 -24.42
CA ALA A 233 22.76 -24.71 -25.66
C ALA A 233 22.33 -26.18 -25.81
N GLY A 234 21.95 -26.56 -27.03
CA GLY A 234 21.54 -27.93 -27.36
C GLY A 234 20.52 -27.98 -28.49
N THR A 235 20.11 -29.20 -28.86
CA THR A 235 19.08 -29.40 -29.90
C THR A 235 17.70 -29.51 -29.28
N TYR A 236 16.76 -28.72 -29.78
CA TYR A 236 15.37 -28.67 -29.35
C TYR A 236 14.46 -29.16 -30.48
N THR A 237 13.31 -29.68 -30.10
CA THR A 237 12.24 -30.10 -31.00
C THR A 237 11.11 -29.09 -30.95
N VAL A 238 10.71 -28.60 -32.11
CA VAL A 238 9.51 -27.78 -32.31
C VAL A 238 8.41 -28.67 -32.87
N THR A 239 7.23 -28.64 -32.26
CA THR A 239 6.05 -29.37 -32.76
C THR A 239 4.88 -28.43 -32.98
N ALA A 240 4.11 -28.68 -34.04
CA ALA A 240 2.91 -27.93 -34.41
C ALA A 240 1.87 -28.90 -34.97
N GLY A 241 0.89 -29.30 -34.16
CA GLY A 241 -0.02 -30.40 -34.53
C GLY A 241 0.75 -31.70 -34.76
N SER A 242 0.65 -32.28 -35.96
CA SER A 242 1.39 -33.48 -36.38
C SER A 242 2.78 -33.19 -36.97
N LEU A 243 3.12 -31.91 -37.18
CA LEU A 243 4.41 -31.51 -37.75
C LEU A 243 5.48 -31.43 -36.64
N SER A 244 6.71 -31.82 -36.97
CA SER A 244 7.86 -31.68 -36.09
C SER A 244 9.10 -31.25 -36.87
N GLY A 245 9.98 -30.50 -36.21
CA GLY A 245 11.28 -30.11 -36.71
C GLY A 245 12.24 -29.82 -35.56
N THR A 246 13.51 -29.59 -35.86
CA THR A 246 14.54 -29.34 -34.84
C THR A 246 15.22 -28.00 -35.04
N VAL A 247 15.69 -27.42 -33.93
CA VAL A 247 16.53 -26.22 -33.91
C VAL A 247 17.71 -26.48 -32.98
N THR A 248 18.91 -26.08 -33.39
CA THR A 248 20.08 -26.09 -32.51
C THR A 248 20.23 -24.71 -31.90
N ILE A 249 20.12 -24.65 -30.58
CA ILE A 249 20.33 -23.46 -29.77
C ILE A 249 21.81 -23.39 -29.40
N ALA A 250 22.42 -22.24 -29.65
CA ALA A 250 23.73 -21.88 -29.14
C ALA A 250 23.58 -20.93 -27.94
N GLU A 251 24.54 -20.98 -27.01
CA GLU A 251 24.66 -19.96 -25.97
C GLU A 251 24.95 -18.60 -26.60
N ALA A 252 24.32 -17.55 -26.08
CA ALA A 252 24.63 -16.17 -26.48
C ALA A 252 26.01 -15.79 -25.94
N VAL A 253 26.93 -15.51 -26.85
CA VAL A 253 28.30 -15.12 -26.52
C VAL A 253 28.62 -13.76 -27.14
N PRO A 254 29.34 -12.87 -26.44
CA PRO A 254 29.86 -11.64 -27.03
C PRO A 254 30.59 -11.90 -28.36
N THR A 255 30.23 -11.18 -29.42
CA THR A 255 30.89 -11.26 -30.72
C THR A 255 31.34 -9.91 -31.26
N SER A 256 30.77 -8.81 -30.80
CA SER A 256 31.19 -7.46 -31.19
C SER A 256 30.93 -6.44 -30.09
N ILE A 257 31.60 -5.30 -30.19
CA ILE A 257 31.38 -4.12 -29.34
C ILE A 257 31.02 -2.97 -30.27
N GLU A 258 29.99 -2.21 -29.93
CA GLU A 258 29.60 -0.99 -30.63
C GLU A 258 29.77 0.20 -29.69
N ILE A 259 30.59 1.19 -30.07
CA ILE A 259 30.68 2.46 -29.35
C ILE A 259 29.56 3.34 -29.88
N THR A 260 28.57 3.63 -29.03
CA THR A 260 27.37 4.38 -29.42
C THR A 260 27.50 5.89 -29.21
N THR A 261 28.58 6.32 -28.56
CA THR A 261 28.89 7.73 -28.31
C THR A 261 29.43 8.38 -29.58
N LYS A 262 28.81 9.50 -29.98
CA LYS A 262 29.17 10.23 -31.20
C LYS A 262 29.82 11.59 -30.97
N GLY A 263 29.72 12.16 -29.77
CA GLY A 263 30.37 13.40 -29.37
C GLY A 263 30.73 13.42 -27.88
N LEU A 264 31.82 14.08 -27.50
CA LEU A 264 32.22 14.27 -26.10
C LEU A 264 32.09 15.76 -25.70
N ALA A 265 31.44 16.04 -24.58
CA ALA A 265 31.33 17.39 -24.03
C ALA A 265 32.64 17.82 -23.35
N THR A 266 32.99 19.10 -23.37
CA THR A 266 34.23 19.66 -22.76
C THR A 266 34.22 19.71 -21.22
N VAL A 267 33.35 18.97 -20.55
CA VAL A 267 33.20 18.97 -19.08
C VAL A 267 33.89 17.77 -18.44
N SER A 268 34.35 17.92 -17.20
CA SER A 268 34.85 16.79 -16.42
C SER A 268 33.71 15.79 -16.20
N GLY A 269 33.94 14.53 -16.57
CA GLY A 269 32.96 13.46 -16.41
C GLY A 269 32.24 13.06 -17.70
N ALA A 270 32.66 13.54 -18.87
CA ALA A 270 32.10 13.17 -20.16
C ALA A 270 32.04 11.65 -20.37
N THR A 271 30.88 11.12 -20.75
CA THR A 271 30.64 9.67 -20.74
C THR A 271 30.77 9.05 -22.13
N VAL A 272 31.51 7.93 -22.21
CA VAL A 272 31.51 7.02 -23.36
C VAL A 272 30.56 5.86 -23.07
N ASN A 273 29.47 5.78 -23.80
CA ASN A 273 28.56 4.64 -23.90
C ASN A 273 29.00 3.66 -24.99
N TYR A 274 28.81 2.36 -24.70
CA TYR A 274 29.06 1.26 -25.63
C TYR A 274 28.09 0.10 -25.37
N THR A 275 27.92 -0.79 -26.36
CA THR A 275 27.10 -1.99 -26.23
C THR A 275 27.93 -3.20 -26.66
N VAL A 276 27.93 -4.26 -25.87
CA VAL A 276 28.48 -5.56 -26.27
C VAL A 276 27.35 -6.38 -26.88
N LEU A 277 27.54 -6.86 -28.10
CA LEU A 277 26.53 -7.58 -28.88
C LEU A 277 26.89 -9.06 -29.02
N ASP A 278 25.88 -9.92 -28.98
CA ASP A 278 26.01 -11.36 -29.24
C ASP A 278 26.00 -11.69 -30.74
N GLN A 279 26.13 -12.97 -31.10
CA GLN A 279 26.12 -13.44 -32.49
C GLN A 279 24.80 -13.19 -33.24
N PHE A 280 23.76 -12.78 -32.52
CA PHE A 280 22.43 -12.47 -33.05
C PHE A 280 22.19 -10.96 -33.17
N GLY A 281 23.17 -10.13 -32.76
CA GLY A 281 23.06 -8.67 -32.76
C GLY A 281 22.30 -8.11 -31.56
N ASN A 282 22.08 -8.89 -30.50
CA ASN A 282 21.40 -8.44 -29.28
C ASN A 282 22.41 -8.04 -28.20
N ALA A 283 22.03 -7.12 -27.32
CA ALA A 283 22.88 -6.68 -26.22
C ALA A 283 23.10 -7.77 -25.17
N VAL A 284 24.35 -7.98 -24.77
CA VAL A 284 24.75 -8.88 -23.68
C VAL A 284 24.67 -8.11 -22.35
N THR A 285 23.96 -8.65 -21.37
CA THR A 285 23.84 -8.06 -20.03
C THR A 285 24.95 -8.57 -19.11
N ASN A 286 25.38 -7.73 -18.15
CA ASN A 286 26.39 -8.06 -17.13
C ASN A 286 27.80 -8.41 -17.68
N VAL A 287 28.26 -7.72 -18.71
CA VAL A 287 29.65 -7.84 -19.17
C VAL A 287 30.61 -7.34 -18.10
N SER A 288 31.67 -8.11 -17.83
CA SER A 288 32.69 -7.81 -16.82
C SER A 288 34.08 -7.84 -17.46
N GLY A 289 35.02 -7.06 -16.92
CA GLY A 289 36.40 -7.00 -17.44
C GLY A 289 36.58 -6.11 -18.67
N ILE A 290 35.57 -5.30 -19.06
CA ILE A 290 35.72 -4.31 -20.13
C ILE A 290 36.73 -3.24 -19.72
N THR A 291 37.61 -2.88 -20.65
CA THR A 291 38.54 -1.75 -20.48
C THR A 291 38.27 -0.69 -21.53
N VAL A 292 38.35 0.57 -21.13
CA VAL A 292 38.18 1.73 -22.02
C VAL A 292 39.43 2.60 -21.92
N SER A 293 40.05 2.91 -23.05
CA SER A 293 41.14 3.86 -23.16
C SER A 293 40.75 5.00 -24.09
N ALA A 294 41.09 6.22 -23.71
CA ALA A 294 40.85 7.42 -24.51
C ALA A 294 42.13 8.23 -24.68
N PHE A 295 42.32 8.79 -25.86
CA PHE A 295 43.47 9.60 -26.22
C PHE A 295 43.04 10.75 -27.12
N ASP A 296 43.40 11.98 -26.75
CA ASP A 296 43.22 13.14 -27.62
C ASP A 296 44.23 13.07 -28.76
N SER A 297 43.74 12.72 -29.95
CA SER A 297 44.56 12.61 -31.16
C SER A 297 44.92 13.95 -31.78
N THR A 298 44.25 15.03 -31.39
CA THR A 298 44.56 16.38 -31.84
C THR A 298 45.78 16.92 -31.09
N ASN A 299 45.80 16.79 -29.76
CA ASN A 299 46.86 17.38 -28.92
C ASN A 299 47.85 16.36 -28.33
N GLY A 300 47.68 15.07 -28.61
CA GLY A 300 48.63 14.03 -28.19
C GLY A 300 48.57 13.69 -26.70
N THR A 301 47.45 13.95 -26.02
CA THR A 301 47.32 13.80 -24.56
C THR A 301 46.54 12.54 -24.20
N LEU A 302 47.04 11.76 -23.23
CA LEU A 302 46.32 10.60 -22.70
C LEU A 302 45.20 11.04 -21.78
N ILE A 303 43.99 10.51 -21.98
CA ILE A 303 42.81 10.83 -21.17
C ILE A 303 42.56 9.68 -20.20
N THR A 304 42.67 9.96 -18.90
CA THR A 304 42.38 8.96 -17.85
C THR A 304 40.89 8.88 -17.57
N GLY A 305 40.29 7.70 -17.77
CA GLY A 305 38.90 7.43 -17.38
C GLY A 305 38.78 6.88 -15.96
N SER A 306 37.65 7.13 -15.30
CA SER A 306 37.25 6.45 -14.06
C SER A 306 36.15 5.46 -14.40
N VAL A 307 36.32 4.20 -14.02
CA VAL A 307 35.34 3.15 -14.33
C VAL A 307 34.07 3.39 -13.50
N ALA A 308 32.97 3.74 -14.14
CA ALA A 308 31.64 3.70 -13.50
C ALA A 308 31.20 2.23 -13.54
N GLY A 309 31.08 1.61 -12.36
CA GLY A 309 30.82 0.16 -12.26
C GLY A 309 29.53 -0.27 -12.96
N SER A 310 29.49 -1.53 -13.46
CA SER A 310 28.33 -2.26 -14.00
C SER A 310 27.47 -1.61 -15.10
N SER A 311 27.68 -0.33 -15.44
CA SER A 311 27.01 0.36 -16.53
C SER A 311 27.78 0.18 -17.83
N ASN A 312 27.06 0.07 -18.95
CA ASN A 312 27.56 0.06 -20.33
C ASN A 312 28.15 1.44 -20.74
N SER A 313 28.86 2.10 -19.81
CA SER A 313 29.35 3.45 -19.93
C SER A 313 30.57 3.72 -19.03
N VAL A 314 31.49 4.57 -19.49
CA VAL A 314 32.69 5.00 -18.74
C VAL A 314 32.80 6.51 -18.76
N SER A 315 33.04 7.09 -17.59
CA SER A 315 33.26 8.53 -17.44
C SER A 315 34.73 8.87 -17.69
N LEU A 316 34.98 9.81 -18.60
CA LEU A 316 36.29 10.31 -18.95
C LEU A 316 36.55 11.62 -18.20
N ASN A 317 37.74 11.73 -17.60
CA ASN A 317 38.21 12.99 -17.08
C ASN A 317 38.98 13.73 -18.18
N LEU A 318 38.28 14.65 -18.84
CA LEU A 318 38.91 15.54 -19.82
C LEU A 318 39.71 16.60 -19.05
N SER A 319 41.04 16.42 -18.98
CA SER A 319 41.95 17.34 -18.32
C SER A 319 41.95 18.73 -18.97
N SER A 320 42.41 19.76 -18.25
CA SER A 320 42.68 21.10 -18.79
C SER A 320 43.66 20.99 -19.96
N GLY A 321 43.16 20.98 -21.19
CA GLY A 321 43.96 20.73 -22.40
C GLY A 321 43.17 20.12 -23.55
N VAL A 322 42.05 19.44 -23.27
CA VAL A 322 41.09 18.98 -24.29
C VAL A 322 40.04 20.07 -24.50
N ALA A 323 39.91 20.57 -25.73
CA ALA A 323 39.08 21.69 -26.13
C ALA A 323 38.06 21.30 -27.22
N LYS A 324 37.08 22.19 -27.43
CA LYS A 324 36.12 22.06 -28.53
C LYS A 324 36.87 21.96 -29.87
N GLY A 325 36.50 20.96 -30.67
CA GLY A 325 37.07 20.68 -31.99
C GLY A 325 38.19 19.63 -31.97
N ASP A 326 38.62 19.18 -30.79
CA ASP A 326 39.56 18.08 -30.68
C ASP A 326 38.93 16.74 -31.03
N ASN A 327 39.74 15.76 -31.41
CA ASN A 327 39.30 14.42 -31.77
C ASN A 327 39.85 13.42 -30.75
N VAL A 328 38.96 12.78 -29.98
CA VAL A 328 39.34 11.77 -29.01
C VAL A 328 39.17 10.38 -29.61
N VAL A 329 40.27 9.64 -29.74
CA VAL A 329 40.23 8.23 -30.11
C VAL A 329 39.87 7.43 -28.86
N VAL A 330 38.75 6.73 -28.93
CA VAL A 330 38.25 5.86 -27.87
C VAL A 330 38.33 4.42 -28.31
N THR A 331 38.97 3.59 -27.49
CA THR A 331 39.05 2.15 -27.68
C THR A 331 38.39 1.47 -26.50
N VAL A 332 37.41 0.63 -26.78
CA VAL A 332 36.75 -0.26 -25.82
C VAL A 332 37.17 -1.68 -26.14
N SER A 333 37.66 -2.42 -25.14
CA SER A 333 38.06 -3.82 -25.33
C SER A 333 37.49 -4.74 -24.25
N ASP A 334 37.12 -5.94 -24.69
CA ASP A 334 36.78 -7.07 -23.84
C ASP A 334 37.89 -8.12 -23.97
N PRO A 335 38.82 -8.19 -23.01
CA PRO A 335 39.92 -9.15 -23.05
C PRO A 335 39.44 -10.61 -22.95
N SER A 336 38.28 -10.86 -22.32
CA SER A 336 37.75 -12.20 -22.10
C SER A 336 37.33 -12.87 -23.41
N TYR A 337 36.84 -12.06 -24.36
CA TYR A 337 36.39 -12.51 -25.68
C TYR A 337 37.26 -12.00 -26.83
N ALA A 338 38.40 -11.35 -26.52
CA ALA A 338 39.30 -10.73 -27.48
C ALA A 338 38.60 -9.76 -28.46
N LEU A 339 37.59 -9.04 -27.97
CA LEU A 339 36.84 -8.07 -28.76
C LEU A 339 37.42 -6.67 -28.56
N THR A 340 37.40 -5.87 -29.62
CA THR A 340 37.82 -4.46 -29.55
C THR A 340 37.00 -3.63 -30.53
N ALA A 341 36.54 -2.47 -30.07
CA ALA A 341 35.98 -1.42 -30.90
C ALA A 341 36.81 -0.15 -30.72
N THR A 342 37.10 0.54 -31.82
CA THR A 342 37.79 1.84 -31.77
C THR A 342 37.05 2.81 -32.66
N THR A 343 36.81 4.00 -32.15
CA THR A 343 36.21 5.09 -32.91
C THR A 343 36.89 6.42 -32.55
N THR A 344 36.79 7.39 -33.43
CA THR A 344 37.22 8.78 -33.16
C THR A 344 35.98 9.59 -32.88
N ILE A 345 35.92 10.20 -31.70
CA ILE A 345 34.79 10.97 -31.21
C ILE A 345 35.22 12.45 -31.13
N PRO A 346 34.56 13.36 -31.88
CA PRO A 346 34.84 14.78 -31.76
C PRO A 346 34.43 15.33 -30.40
N VAL A 347 35.23 16.24 -29.87
CA VAL A 347 34.91 17.06 -28.70
C VAL A 347 34.05 18.21 -29.16
N VAL A 348 32.78 18.18 -28.78
CA VAL A 348 31.78 19.14 -29.22
C VAL A 348 31.54 20.19 -28.13
N GLY A 349 31.31 21.42 -28.56
CA GLY A 349 30.86 22.52 -27.70
C GLY A 349 29.53 23.07 -28.22
N VAL A 350 28.70 23.58 -27.29
CA VAL A 350 27.25 23.88 -27.38
C VAL A 350 26.75 24.88 -28.42
N THR A 351 27.45 25.17 -29.51
CA THR A 351 27.03 26.32 -30.36
C THR A 351 25.85 26.07 -31.29
N ASN A 352 25.33 24.84 -31.44
CA ASN A 352 24.25 24.52 -32.37
C ASN A 352 23.33 23.42 -31.84
N ILE A 353 22.68 23.61 -30.68
CA ILE A 353 21.58 22.71 -30.28
C ILE A 353 20.52 22.74 -31.39
N ALA A 354 20.09 21.56 -31.84
CA ALA A 354 19.04 21.39 -32.84
C ALA A 354 17.80 20.67 -32.28
N SER A 355 17.95 19.98 -31.15
CA SER A 355 16.84 19.40 -30.40
C SER A 355 17.15 19.42 -28.92
N ILE A 356 16.14 19.76 -28.12
CA ILE A 356 16.16 19.60 -26.67
C ILE A 356 14.89 18.89 -26.23
N LYS A 357 15.02 17.95 -25.30
CA LYS A 357 13.89 17.26 -24.66
C LYS A 357 14.07 17.30 -23.15
N LEU A 358 13.11 17.91 -22.46
CA LEU A 358 13.03 17.92 -21.00
C LEU A 358 12.49 16.57 -20.49
N GLY A 359 13.08 16.11 -19.38
CA GLY A 359 12.68 14.92 -18.64
C GLY A 359 12.06 15.28 -17.29
N ALA A 360 11.95 14.29 -16.40
CA ALA A 360 11.38 14.49 -15.08
C ALA A 360 12.24 15.45 -14.23
N ALA A 361 11.56 16.25 -13.41
CA ALA A 361 12.19 17.02 -12.36
C ALA A 361 12.27 16.17 -11.08
N THR A 362 13.38 16.26 -10.34
CA THR A 362 13.60 15.51 -9.11
C THR A 362 14.27 16.35 -8.03
N GLU A 363 13.86 16.16 -6.78
CA GLU A 363 14.47 16.71 -5.58
C GLU A 363 15.09 15.56 -4.78
N ASN A 364 16.41 15.57 -4.57
CA ASN A 364 17.15 14.48 -3.92
C ASN A 364 16.84 13.08 -4.51
N GLY A 365 16.58 13.01 -5.82
CA GLY A 365 16.24 11.78 -6.53
C GLY A 365 14.75 11.38 -6.44
N SER A 366 13.90 12.15 -5.77
CA SER A 366 12.45 11.93 -5.68
C SER A 366 11.68 12.83 -6.64
N THR A 367 10.56 12.36 -7.20
CA THR A 367 9.62 13.19 -8.00
C THR A 367 8.66 14.00 -7.14
N ASN A 368 8.68 13.81 -5.81
CA ASN A 368 7.90 14.60 -4.87
C ASN A 368 8.65 15.90 -4.61
N LEU A 369 8.22 16.96 -5.29
CA LEU A 369 8.91 18.24 -5.26
C LEU A 369 8.32 19.13 -4.17
N THR A 370 9.19 19.68 -3.33
CA THR A 370 8.88 20.67 -2.32
C THR A 370 9.62 21.98 -2.62
N SER A 371 9.48 23.01 -1.77
CA SER A 371 10.23 24.26 -1.95
C SER A 371 11.72 24.03 -1.71
N GLY A 372 12.56 24.35 -2.70
CA GLY A 372 13.99 23.99 -2.65
C GLY A 372 14.68 24.02 -4.01
N THR A 373 15.88 23.42 -4.10
CA THR A 373 16.60 23.23 -5.36
C THR A 373 16.21 21.90 -5.99
N VAL A 374 15.72 21.96 -7.23
CA VAL A 374 15.21 20.81 -7.99
C VAL A 374 16.11 20.57 -9.20
N SER A 375 16.46 19.32 -9.45
CA SER A 375 17.17 18.89 -10.67
C SER A 375 16.17 18.65 -11.80
N LEU A 376 16.49 19.09 -13.00
CA LEU A 376 15.68 18.91 -14.20
C LEU A 376 16.45 18.07 -15.22
N ALA A 377 15.99 16.85 -15.47
CA ALA A 377 16.58 16.01 -16.50
C ALA A 377 16.36 16.63 -17.88
N TYR A 378 17.33 16.47 -18.78
CA TYR A 378 17.17 16.82 -20.18
C TYR A 378 18.08 15.98 -21.06
N THR A 379 17.77 15.98 -22.35
CA THR A 379 18.67 15.52 -23.41
C THR A 379 18.72 16.60 -24.47
N ALA A 380 19.88 16.85 -25.05
CA ALA A 380 20.03 17.77 -26.16
C ALA A 380 20.93 17.15 -27.24
N THR A 381 20.64 17.47 -28.50
CA THR A 381 21.48 17.09 -29.64
C THR A 381 21.82 18.29 -30.48
N ASP A 382 22.97 18.24 -31.14
CA ASP A 382 23.32 19.22 -32.16
C ASP A 382 22.67 18.94 -33.52
N ALA A 383 22.99 19.77 -34.53
CA ALA A 383 22.48 19.63 -35.89
C ALA A 383 22.94 18.35 -36.62
N ALA A 384 23.99 17.67 -36.14
CA ALA A 384 24.44 16.38 -36.66
C ALA A 384 23.71 15.19 -35.97
N GLY A 385 22.94 15.46 -34.92
CA GLY A 385 22.26 14.46 -34.11
C GLY A 385 23.11 13.91 -32.98
N ASP A 386 24.23 14.55 -32.66
CA ASP A 386 25.15 14.13 -31.60
C ASP A 386 24.72 14.72 -30.25
N SER A 387 24.84 13.96 -29.17
CA SER A 387 24.45 14.41 -27.83
C SER A 387 25.35 15.54 -27.33
N VAL A 388 24.74 16.57 -26.76
CA VAL A 388 25.41 17.73 -26.16
C VAL A 388 24.81 18.04 -24.79
N LEU A 389 25.62 18.61 -23.90
CA LEU A 389 25.20 19.12 -22.58
C LEU A 389 25.27 20.64 -22.59
N LEU A 390 24.27 21.29 -22.01
CA LEU A 390 24.28 22.71 -21.67
C LEU A 390 25.42 23.00 -20.68
N SER A 391 26.01 24.19 -20.77
CA SER A 391 27.16 24.66 -19.99
C SER A 391 27.19 26.18 -19.79
N GLY A 392 26.35 26.94 -20.50
CA GLY A 392 26.28 28.38 -20.40
C GLY A 392 25.67 28.89 -19.09
N THR A 393 25.93 30.16 -18.80
CA THR A 393 25.26 30.86 -17.69
C THR A 393 23.87 31.31 -18.15
N ASN A 394 22.88 31.21 -17.26
CA ASN A 394 21.55 31.75 -17.54
C ASN A 394 21.61 33.28 -17.65
N SER A 395 21.21 33.80 -18.81
CA SER A 395 21.01 35.21 -19.04
C SER A 395 19.56 35.46 -19.48
N GLY A 396 18.70 35.85 -18.54
CA GLY A 396 17.31 36.21 -18.83
C GLY A 396 16.44 35.01 -19.27
N GLY A 397 16.72 33.82 -18.77
CA GLY A 397 16.07 32.56 -19.14
C GLY A 397 16.71 31.85 -20.33
N ILE A 398 17.84 32.34 -20.85
CA ILE A 398 18.52 31.73 -22.01
C ILE A 398 19.83 31.08 -21.55
N ILE A 399 20.03 29.82 -21.93
CA ILE A 399 21.26 29.04 -21.73
C ILE A 399 21.62 28.41 -23.07
N ASP A 400 22.80 28.69 -23.61
CA ASP A 400 23.33 28.11 -24.85
C ASP A 400 22.35 28.14 -26.06
N GLY A 401 21.63 29.24 -26.21
CA GLY A 401 20.66 29.42 -27.31
C GLY A 401 19.31 28.72 -27.09
N VAL A 402 19.10 28.08 -25.93
CA VAL A 402 17.81 27.56 -25.50
C VAL A 402 17.15 28.55 -24.55
N GLN A 403 15.98 29.05 -24.92
CA GLN A 403 15.14 29.89 -24.06
C GLN A 403 14.21 29.01 -23.21
N PHE A 404 14.34 29.14 -21.90
CA PHE A 404 13.40 28.56 -20.94
C PHE A 404 12.31 29.57 -20.60
N LEU A 405 11.08 29.07 -20.57
CA LEU A 405 9.87 29.80 -20.20
C LEU A 405 9.18 29.05 -19.07
N SER A 406 8.49 29.76 -18.19
CA SER A 406 7.64 29.17 -17.16
C SER A 406 6.23 29.72 -17.27
N SER A 407 5.22 28.84 -17.21
CA SER A 407 3.82 29.25 -17.16
C SER A 407 3.44 29.94 -15.85
N ASN A 408 4.22 29.75 -14.78
CA ASN A 408 4.00 30.37 -13.48
C ASN A 408 5.33 30.76 -12.81
N PRO A 409 5.83 31.99 -13.06
CA PRO A 409 7.09 32.49 -12.50
C PRO A 409 7.14 32.57 -10.97
N ASN A 410 5.99 32.57 -10.29
CA ASN A 410 5.91 32.60 -8.82
C ASN A 410 6.17 31.21 -8.21
N VAL A 411 5.98 30.13 -8.97
CA VAL A 411 6.26 28.74 -8.56
C VAL A 411 7.65 28.34 -9.03
N VAL A 412 7.95 28.52 -10.32
CA VAL A 412 9.30 28.35 -10.88
C VAL A 412 9.61 29.50 -11.81
N SER A 413 10.68 30.25 -11.53
CA SER A 413 11.16 31.32 -12.42
C SER A 413 12.12 30.76 -13.47
N ALA A 414 11.94 31.13 -14.74
CA ALA A 414 12.89 30.73 -15.79
C ALA A 414 14.31 31.27 -15.54
N SER A 415 14.45 32.36 -14.79
CA SER A 415 15.74 32.91 -14.40
C SER A 415 16.45 32.13 -13.28
N SER A 416 15.74 31.26 -12.55
CA SER A 416 16.35 30.39 -11.54
C SER A 416 16.93 29.11 -12.13
N ILE A 417 16.65 28.82 -13.40
CA ILE A 417 17.21 27.65 -14.10
C ILE A 417 18.72 27.86 -14.28
N SER A 418 19.54 26.91 -13.89
CA SER A 418 20.99 26.99 -13.99
C SER A 418 21.58 25.64 -14.35
N VAL A 419 22.84 25.63 -14.80
CA VAL A 419 23.59 24.40 -15.09
C VAL A 419 24.57 24.15 -13.96
N ASP A 420 24.54 22.95 -13.38
CA ASP A 420 25.53 22.53 -12.39
C ASP A 420 26.90 22.21 -13.04
N PRO A 421 27.98 22.02 -12.26
CA PRO A 421 29.30 21.68 -12.81
C PRO A 421 29.37 20.39 -13.63
N SER A 422 28.37 19.51 -13.52
CA SER A 422 28.26 18.25 -14.27
C SER A 422 27.43 18.40 -15.55
N GLY A 423 26.90 19.58 -15.83
CA GLY A 423 26.06 19.84 -17.01
C GLY A 423 24.56 19.57 -16.79
N ASN A 424 24.09 19.32 -15.56
CA ASN A 424 22.66 19.09 -15.30
C ASN A 424 21.92 20.41 -15.09
N LEU A 425 20.66 20.48 -15.53
CA LEU A 425 19.80 21.62 -15.21
C LEU A 425 19.30 21.52 -13.76
N THR A 426 19.27 22.65 -13.07
CA THR A 426 18.64 22.81 -11.75
C THR A 426 17.81 24.07 -11.73
N PHE A 427 16.79 24.15 -10.86
CA PHE A 427 16.02 25.38 -10.64
C PHE A 427 15.59 25.51 -9.18
N ALA A 428 15.25 26.73 -8.76
CA ALA A 428 14.65 26.97 -7.45
C ALA A 428 13.12 26.91 -7.53
N ALA A 429 12.51 26.04 -6.73
CA ALA A 429 11.07 26.01 -6.46
C ALA A 429 10.72 27.07 -5.41
N LEU A 430 9.98 28.09 -5.82
CA LEU A 430 9.78 29.34 -5.06
C LEU A 430 8.53 29.32 -4.17
N ALA A 431 7.48 28.62 -4.60
CA ALA A 431 6.21 28.51 -3.90
C ALA A 431 5.50 27.21 -4.29
N THR A 432 4.48 26.82 -3.52
CA THR A 432 3.62 25.69 -3.85
C THR A 432 2.73 26.01 -5.06
N GLY A 433 2.39 24.97 -5.81
CA GLY A 433 1.56 25.03 -7.01
C GLY A 433 2.20 24.37 -8.22
N THR A 434 1.53 24.48 -9.36
CA THR A 434 1.94 23.85 -10.61
C THR A 434 2.55 24.89 -11.56
N ALA A 435 3.65 24.52 -12.22
CA ALA A 435 4.26 25.28 -13.31
C ALA A 435 4.63 24.35 -14.46
N THR A 436 4.57 24.86 -15.69
CA THR A 436 5.09 24.17 -16.87
C THR A 436 6.33 24.91 -17.34
N ILE A 437 7.47 24.22 -17.33
CA ILE A 437 8.72 24.71 -17.87
C ILE A 437 8.77 24.30 -19.34
N THR A 438 9.00 25.26 -20.23
CA THR A 438 9.14 25.04 -21.67
C THR A 438 10.52 25.49 -22.12
N ALA A 439 11.29 24.60 -22.69
CA ALA A 439 12.51 24.90 -23.42
C ALA A 439 12.17 25.15 -24.90
N VAL A 440 12.70 26.24 -25.46
CA VAL A 440 12.59 26.63 -26.86
C VAL A 440 14.00 26.77 -27.41
N ASP A 441 14.36 25.93 -28.36
CA ASP A 441 15.59 26.13 -29.12
C ASP A 441 15.39 27.32 -30.07
N LEU A 442 16.15 28.40 -29.87
CA LEU A 442 16.02 29.63 -30.64
C LEU A 442 16.51 29.49 -32.09
N ALA A 443 17.35 28.49 -32.39
CA ALA A 443 17.85 28.26 -33.74
C ALA A 443 16.83 27.50 -34.61
N THR A 444 16.15 26.51 -34.03
CA THR A 444 15.24 25.62 -34.78
C THR A 444 13.76 25.90 -34.53
N GLY A 445 13.42 26.59 -33.43
CA GLY A 445 12.05 26.79 -32.96
C GLY A 445 11.42 25.54 -32.33
N GLN A 446 12.17 24.45 -32.16
CA GLN A 446 11.67 23.27 -31.48
C GLN A 446 11.41 23.54 -30.00
N THR A 447 10.37 22.90 -29.46
CA THR A 447 9.96 23.08 -28.07
C THR A 447 9.87 21.75 -27.34
N SER A 448 10.15 21.78 -26.03
CA SER A 448 9.90 20.67 -25.12
C SER A 448 9.45 21.22 -23.77
N SER A 449 8.46 20.57 -23.17
CA SER A 449 7.87 21.03 -21.92
C SER A 449 7.79 19.92 -20.89
N VAL A 450 7.92 20.30 -19.61
CA VAL A 450 7.65 19.46 -18.45
C VAL A 450 6.76 20.22 -17.47
N THR A 451 5.79 19.54 -16.89
CA THR A 451 4.99 20.08 -15.79
C THR A 451 5.59 19.63 -14.47
N VAL A 452 5.80 20.59 -13.57
CA VAL A 452 6.28 20.36 -12.20
C VAL A 452 5.19 20.78 -11.23
N ASN A 453 4.97 19.95 -10.22
CA ASN A 453 4.02 20.22 -9.15
C ASN A 453 4.79 20.32 -7.84
N ILE A 454 4.84 21.53 -7.27
CA ILE A 454 5.54 21.82 -6.02
C ILE A 454 4.51 21.81 -4.89
N GLU A 455 4.67 20.92 -3.93
CA GLU A 455 3.72 20.77 -2.82
C GLU A 455 4.31 21.24 -1.49
N ASN A 456 3.44 21.50 -0.52
CA ASN A 456 3.86 21.75 0.85
C ASN A 456 4.36 20.43 1.47
N ALA A 457 5.59 20.42 1.97
CA ALA A 457 6.15 19.26 2.65
C ALA A 457 5.28 18.76 3.83
N ASN A 458 4.53 19.67 4.45
CA ASN A 458 3.59 19.39 5.54
C ASN A 458 2.12 19.50 5.14
N GLY A 459 1.81 19.44 3.84
CA GLY A 459 0.42 19.42 3.35
C GLY A 459 -0.25 18.08 3.66
N VAL A 460 -1.48 18.13 4.16
CA VAL A 460 -2.36 16.96 4.23
C VAL A 460 -3.13 16.89 2.89
N ASN A 461 -3.36 15.69 2.38
CA ASN A 461 -4.14 15.48 1.16
C ASN A 461 -5.47 14.77 1.44
N SER A 462 -5.48 13.91 2.45
CA SER A 462 -6.70 13.26 2.92
C SER A 462 -6.61 13.06 4.41
N PHE A 463 -7.69 13.30 5.13
CA PHE A 463 -7.81 13.01 6.55
C PHE A 463 -9.09 12.25 6.81
N ASN A 464 -9.02 11.05 7.40
CA ASN A 464 -10.19 10.19 7.59
C ASN A 464 -10.33 9.76 9.05
N LEU A 465 -11.48 10.08 9.65
CA LEU A 465 -11.88 9.67 10.99
C LEU A 465 -12.46 8.25 10.98
N ALA A 466 -12.20 7.50 12.04
CA ALA A 466 -12.77 6.18 12.25
C ALA A 466 -13.43 6.07 13.63
N ALA A 467 -14.35 5.11 13.76
CA ALA A 467 -15.11 4.91 14.98
C ALA A 467 -14.19 4.54 16.15
N PRO A 468 -14.35 5.19 17.33
CA PRO A 468 -13.71 4.73 18.55
C PRO A 468 -14.03 3.27 18.83
N SER A 469 -13.04 2.51 19.28
CA SER A 469 -13.24 1.13 19.74
C SER A 469 -13.82 1.05 21.16
N THR A 470 -13.85 2.17 21.87
CA THR A 470 -14.36 2.28 23.23
C THR A 470 -15.65 3.11 23.25
N MET A 471 -16.48 2.87 24.27
CA MET A 471 -17.65 3.68 24.52
C MET A 471 -17.27 5.14 24.75
N VAL A 472 -17.99 6.06 24.13
CA VAL A 472 -17.83 7.51 24.35
C VAL A 472 -18.75 7.91 25.50
N ILE A 473 -18.19 8.49 26.56
CA ILE A 473 -18.89 8.86 27.80
C ILE A 473 -18.69 10.35 28.08
N ALA A 474 -19.76 11.06 28.43
CA ALA A 474 -19.67 12.47 28.79
C ALA A 474 -18.76 12.69 30.01
N GLY A 475 -17.93 13.73 29.95
CA GLY A 475 -16.92 14.07 30.95
C GLY A 475 -15.63 13.24 30.85
N GLN A 476 -15.52 12.27 29.93
CA GLN A 476 -14.33 11.44 29.77
C GLN A 476 -13.70 11.61 28.38
N ALA A 477 -12.38 11.79 28.35
CA ALA A 477 -11.62 11.84 27.12
C ALA A 477 -11.63 10.46 26.43
N THR A 478 -12.06 10.44 25.17
CA THR A 478 -12.10 9.23 24.34
C THR A 478 -11.22 9.43 23.11
N THR A 479 -10.38 8.44 22.78
CA THR A 479 -9.53 8.50 21.58
C THR A 479 -10.35 8.18 20.33
N VAL A 480 -10.25 9.03 19.32
CA VAL A 480 -10.84 8.84 17.99
C VAL A 480 -9.74 8.46 17.02
N PRO A 481 -9.75 7.24 16.44
CA PRO A 481 -8.74 6.87 15.45
C PRO A 481 -8.88 7.71 14.18
N TYR A 482 -7.75 7.99 13.54
CA TYR A 482 -7.70 8.67 12.25
C TYR A 482 -6.59 8.09 11.37
N SER A 483 -6.69 8.36 10.07
CA SER A 483 -5.64 8.10 9.09
C SER A 483 -5.47 9.33 8.20
N ALA A 484 -4.24 9.60 7.78
CA ALA A 484 -3.95 10.75 6.93
C ALA A 484 -2.95 10.39 5.83
N THR A 485 -3.04 11.08 4.70
CA THR A 485 -2.00 11.06 3.65
C THR A 485 -1.41 12.45 3.45
N ASP A 486 -0.14 12.49 3.07
CA ASP A 486 0.55 13.73 2.69
C ASP A 486 0.11 14.22 1.31
N ALA A 487 0.55 15.42 0.93
CA ALA A 487 0.31 16.03 -0.39
C ALA A 487 0.71 15.15 -1.60
N PHE A 488 1.44 14.06 -1.38
CA PHE A 488 1.88 13.10 -2.42
C PHE A 488 1.09 11.78 -2.38
N GLY A 489 0.08 11.65 -1.51
CA GLY A 489 -0.74 10.46 -1.36
C GLY A 489 -0.10 9.35 -0.52
N GLN A 490 1.01 9.62 0.18
CA GLN A 490 1.66 8.66 1.07
C GLN A 490 1.06 8.73 2.48
N ALA A 491 0.93 7.59 3.14
CA ALA A 491 0.38 7.54 4.50
C ALA A 491 1.30 8.24 5.51
N ILE A 492 0.72 9.11 6.34
CA ILE A 492 1.41 9.74 7.47
C ILE A 492 1.18 8.87 8.71
N SER A 493 2.25 8.41 9.35
CA SER A 493 2.13 7.69 10.62
C SER A 493 1.70 8.65 11.74
N GLN A 494 0.94 8.14 12.72
CA GLN A 494 0.47 8.96 13.84
C GLN A 494 1.62 9.68 14.59
N SER A 495 2.75 9.00 14.80
CA SER A 495 3.93 9.62 15.43
C SER A 495 4.49 10.81 14.64
N ASN A 496 4.27 10.84 13.32
CA ASN A 496 4.74 11.91 12.44
C ASN A 496 3.67 12.97 12.17
N PHE A 497 2.40 12.72 12.53
CA PHE A 497 1.30 13.68 12.40
C PHE A 497 1.33 14.71 13.55
N GLY A 498 2.43 15.48 13.62
CA GLY A 498 2.66 16.49 14.65
C GLY A 498 2.00 17.85 14.36
N PRO A 499 2.32 18.90 15.15
CA PRO A 499 1.66 20.20 15.08
C PRO A 499 1.60 20.84 13.69
N SER A 500 2.61 20.63 12.84
CA SER A 500 2.67 21.16 11.46
C SER A 500 1.61 20.55 10.53
N TYR A 501 1.27 19.27 10.71
CA TYR A 501 0.18 18.62 9.98
C TYR A 501 -1.17 18.92 10.63
N GLN A 502 -1.21 18.89 11.96
CA GLN A 502 -2.43 19.12 12.76
C GLN A 502 -3.03 20.50 12.50
N SER A 503 -2.22 21.53 12.25
CA SER A 503 -2.70 22.87 11.93
C SER A 503 -3.49 22.97 10.61
N ASN A 504 -3.37 21.99 9.71
CA ASN A 504 -4.18 21.94 8.49
C ASN A 504 -5.62 21.48 8.78
N ILE A 505 -5.87 20.83 9.93
CA ILE A 505 -7.17 20.27 10.28
C ILE A 505 -7.86 21.17 11.30
N THR A 506 -9.07 21.59 10.97
CA THR A 506 -9.97 22.33 11.86
C THR A 506 -11.24 21.53 12.13
N TRP A 507 -11.94 21.85 13.21
CA TRP A 507 -13.05 21.03 13.71
C TRP A 507 -14.37 21.79 13.71
N GLN A 508 -15.44 21.08 13.36
CA GLN A 508 -16.82 21.53 13.59
C GLN A 508 -17.63 20.40 14.21
N THR A 509 -18.67 20.76 14.94
CA THR A 509 -19.54 19.80 15.64
C THR A 509 -20.99 20.12 15.34
N SER A 510 -21.82 19.12 15.03
CA SER A 510 -23.25 19.34 14.76
C SER A 510 -24.06 19.73 16.01
N ASN A 511 -23.53 19.44 17.21
CA ASN A 511 -24.19 19.71 18.48
C ASN A 511 -23.16 20.05 19.58
N SER A 512 -22.90 21.35 19.75
CA SER A 512 -21.94 21.86 20.74
C SER A 512 -22.38 21.66 22.21
N GLY A 513 -23.64 21.34 22.46
CA GLY A 513 -24.11 20.96 23.81
C GLY A 513 -23.68 19.55 24.22
N VAL A 514 -23.46 18.66 23.25
CA VAL A 514 -22.97 17.28 23.45
C VAL A 514 -21.45 17.25 23.39
N LEU A 515 -20.86 17.78 22.31
CA LEU A 515 -19.41 17.91 22.16
C LEU A 515 -19.10 19.31 21.63
N PRO A 516 -18.62 20.24 22.47
CA PRO A 516 -18.10 21.51 21.98
C PRO A 516 -16.80 21.29 21.21
N VAL A 517 -16.47 22.17 20.25
CA VAL A 517 -15.21 22.11 19.51
C VAL A 517 -13.98 22.16 20.43
N SER A 518 -14.07 22.87 21.55
CA SER A 518 -13.01 22.88 22.58
C SER A 518 -12.77 21.53 23.25
N GLY A 519 -13.73 20.60 23.15
CA GLY A 519 -13.59 19.22 23.60
C GLY A 519 -12.84 18.34 22.61
N VAL A 520 -12.49 18.82 21.42
CA VAL A 520 -11.71 18.09 20.40
C VAL A 520 -10.26 18.55 20.47
N THR A 521 -9.36 17.67 20.90
CA THR A 521 -7.98 18.03 21.22
C THR A 521 -6.99 16.98 20.72
N TRP A 522 -5.75 17.40 20.49
CA TRP A 522 -4.65 16.50 20.22
C TRP A 522 -3.92 16.17 21.52
N ASN A 523 -3.61 14.90 21.75
CA ASN A 523 -2.72 14.51 22.82
C ASN A 523 -1.26 14.73 22.37
N GLU A 524 -0.60 15.72 22.94
CA GLU A 524 0.76 16.13 22.55
C GLU A 524 1.83 15.06 22.78
N SER A 525 1.58 14.07 23.65
CA SER A 525 2.55 13.00 23.92
C SER A 525 2.58 11.92 22.83
N ASN A 526 1.50 11.74 22.09
CA ASN A 526 1.34 10.63 21.14
C ASN A 526 0.58 10.98 19.85
N ASN A 527 0.27 12.24 19.63
CA ASN A 527 -0.51 12.76 18.49
C ASN A 527 -1.88 12.09 18.28
N SER A 528 -2.46 11.48 19.32
CA SER A 528 -3.81 10.90 19.22
C SER A 528 -4.87 12.00 19.25
N LEU A 529 -5.94 11.83 18.49
CA LEU A 529 -7.11 12.71 18.55
C LEU A 529 -7.99 12.28 19.72
N GLN A 530 -8.32 13.21 20.60
CA GLN A 530 -9.20 12.99 21.74
C GLN A 530 -10.44 13.85 21.66
N VAL A 531 -11.58 13.27 22.03
CA VAL A 531 -12.85 13.98 22.21
C VAL A 531 -13.30 13.86 23.66
N THR A 532 -13.70 14.98 24.26
CA THR A 532 -14.25 15.03 25.62
C THR A 532 -15.63 15.68 25.56
N PRO A 533 -16.69 14.89 25.38
CA PRO A 533 -18.06 15.39 25.35
C PRO A 533 -18.52 15.89 26.72
N THR A 534 -19.46 16.83 26.77
CA THR A 534 -19.98 17.44 28.01
C THR A 534 -21.31 16.87 28.45
N SER A 535 -22.09 16.29 27.53
CA SER A 535 -23.40 15.69 27.85
C SER A 535 -23.69 14.47 26.97
N GLY A 536 -24.62 13.63 27.41
CA GLY A 536 -25.08 12.48 26.62
C GLY A 536 -25.94 12.91 25.42
N GLY A 537 -25.87 12.17 24.32
CA GLY A 537 -26.62 12.45 23.09
C GLY A 537 -25.86 12.01 21.84
N THR A 538 -26.35 12.42 20.67
CA THR A 538 -25.67 12.16 19.39
C THR A 538 -25.06 13.45 18.85
N VAL A 539 -23.84 13.36 18.34
CA VAL A 539 -23.11 14.47 17.71
C VAL A 539 -22.30 13.97 16.53
N THR A 540 -22.18 14.78 15.48
CA THR A 540 -21.26 14.52 14.36
C THR A 540 -20.08 15.48 14.47
N LEU A 541 -18.88 14.92 14.52
CA LEU A 541 -17.62 15.65 14.42
C LEU A 541 -17.22 15.71 12.95
N TYR A 542 -16.90 16.91 12.46
CA TYR A 542 -16.39 17.15 11.13
C TYR A 542 -14.92 17.57 11.23
N ALA A 543 -14.06 16.91 10.47
CA ALA A 543 -12.69 17.34 10.19
C ALA A 543 -12.71 18.17 8.90
N LEU A 544 -12.14 19.37 8.95
CA LEU A 544 -12.10 20.28 7.81
C LEU A 544 -10.65 20.62 7.46
N GLU A 545 -10.33 20.55 6.18
CA GLU A 545 -9.10 21.10 5.62
C GLU A 545 -9.45 22.34 4.78
N ASN A 546 -8.79 23.47 5.05
CA ASN A 546 -9.03 24.74 4.35
C ASN A 546 -10.52 25.16 4.29
N GLY A 547 -11.30 24.79 5.32
CA GLY A 547 -12.73 25.09 5.42
C GLY A 547 -13.66 24.12 4.68
N THR A 548 -13.15 23.07 4.02
CA THR A 548 -13.93 22.01 3.36
C THR A 548 -13.97 20.78 4.25
N ILE A 549 -15.13 20.12 4.35
CA ILE A 549 -15.27 18.88 5.13
C ILE A 549 -14.55 17.74 4.40
N GLU A 550 -13.49 17.23 5.01
CA GLU A 550 -12.71 16.08 4.52
C GLU A 550 -13.23 14.75 5.07
N SER A 551 -13.65 14.75 6.33
CA SER A 551 -14.21 13.57 6.97
C SER A 551 -15.18 13.95 8.07
N SER A 552 -16.06 13.01 8.41
CA SER A 552 -17.00 13.18 9.50
C SER A 552 -17.25 11.87 10.21
N ILE A 553 -17.55 11.95 11.50
CA ILE A 553 -17.96 10.80 12.27
C ILE A 553 -19.07 11.14 13.25
N THR A 554 -20.08 10.27 13.31
CA THR A 554 -21.17 10.37 14.29
C THR A 554 -20.82 9.58 15.54
N LEU A 555 -20.82 10.28 16.67
CA LEU A 555 -20.57 9.74 18.00
C LEU A 555 -21.89 9.65 18.77
N ASN A 556 -22.14 8.47 19.34
CA ASN A 556 -23.20 8.27 20.33
C ASN A 556 -22.57 8.38 21.71
N VAL A 557 -22.79 9.51 22.35
CA VAL A 557 -22.23 9.87 23.65
C VAL A 557 -23.18 9.41 24.75
N ASN A 558 -22.65 8.61 25.66
CA ASN A 558 -23.37 8.16 26.84
C ASN A 558 -23.36 9.26 27.92
N PRO A 559 -24.40 9.35 28.77
CA PRO A 559 -24.40 10.22 29.94
C PRO A 559 -23.15 10.02 30.82
N ALA A 560 -22.85 11.01 31.67
CA ALA A 560 -21.71 10.93 32.58
C ALA A 560 -21.80 9.67 33.47
N ALA A 561 -20.63 9.08 33.76
CA ALA A 561 -20.53 7.94 34.66
C ALA A 561 -20.96 8.34 36.09
N TYR A 562 -21.71 7.46 36.76
CA TYR A 562 -22.12 7.60 38.16
C TYR A 562 -21.87 6.28 38.91
N ALA A 563 -21.80 6.34 40.24
CA ALA A 563 -21.58 5.16 41.07
C ALA A 563 -22.75 4.15 40.96
N TYR A 564 -22.47 2.91 40.56
CA TYR A 564 -23.50 1.87 40.34
C TYR A 564 -23.40 0.70 41.30
N ALA A 565 -22.19 0.28 41.65
CA ALA A 565 -21.99 -0.79 42.64
C ALA A 565 -20.65 -0.62 43.35
N ILE A 566 -20.61 -0.94 44.63
CA ILE A 566 -19.36 -1.23 45.34
C ILE A 566 -19.18 -2.75 45.25
N THR A 567 -18.03 -3.19 44.74
CA THR A 567 -17.79 -4.61 44.39
C THR A 567 -16.80 -5.31 45.31
N GLY A 568 -16.09 -4.55 46.15
CA GLY A 568 -15.15 -5.09 47.11
C GLY A 568 -14.64 -4.02 48.06
N THR A 569 -14.02 -4.47 49.14
CA THR A 569 -13.34 -3.63 50.12
C THR A 569 -12.10 -4.30 50.68
N ASP A 570 -11.10 -3.51 51.04
CA ASP A 570 -9.87 -3.95 51.73
C ASP A 570 -9.94 -3.73 53.26
N ILE A 571 -11.11 -3.36 53.79
CA ILE A 571 -11.33 -3.20 55.24
C ILE A 571 -11.12 -4.55 55.95
N PRO A 572 -10.39 -4.59 57.08
CA PRO A 572 -10.21 -5.80 57.87
C PRO A 572 -11.54 -6.44 58.28
N THR A 573 -11.65 -7.76 58.15
CA THR A 573 -12.85 -8.52 58.54
C THR A 573 -12.92 -8.80 60.05
N GLU A 574 -11.83 -8.56 60.78
CA GLU A 574 -11.73 -8.84 62.21
C GLU A 574 -11.03 -7.68 62.94
N PHE A 575 -11.47 -7.38 64.15
CA PHE A 575 -10.98 -6.29 64.98
C PHE A 575 -10.70 -6.79 66.39
N GLU A 576 -9.50 -6.55 66.90
CA GLU A 576 -9.20 -6.71 68.32
C GLU A 576 -9.90 -5.61 69.13
N ASN A 577 -10.28 -5.88 70.39
CA ASN A 577 -10.83 -4.88 71.30
C ASN A 577 -10.02 -3.57 71.32
N GLY A 578 -10.70 -2.46 71.00
CA GLY A 578 -10.11 -1.12 70.94
C GLY A 578 -9.18 -0.88 69.74
N ALA A 579 -9.04 -1.84 68.83
CA ALA A 579 -8.34 -1.62 67.57
C ALA A 579 -9.14 -0.66 66.69
N THR A 580 -8.47 0.30 66.07
CA THR A 580 -9.07 1.32 65.22
C THR A 580 -8.63 1.16 63.77
N TYR A 581 -9.54 1.39 62.83
CA TYR A 581 -9.25 1.50 61.40
C TYR A 581 -9.96 2.72 60.83
N THR A 582 -9.22 3.59 60.14
CA THR A 582 -9.79 4.78 59.48
C THR A 582 -9.97 4.49 58.01
N ILE A 583 -11.20 4.62 57.54
CA ILE A 583 -11.61 4.33 56.17
C ILE A 583 -11.05 5.38 55.22
N GLN A 584 -10.62 4.93 54.05
CA GLN A 584 -10.22 5.76 52.92
C GLN A 584 -11.07 5.41 51.69
N SER A 585 -11.25 6.35 50.77
CA SER A 585 -11.97 6.09 49.52
C SER A 585 -11.31 4.98 48.68
N SER A 586 -9.99 4.81 48.80
CA SER A 586 -9.22 3.73 48.18
C SER A 586 -9.54 2.34 48.73
N ASP A 587 -10.19 2.24 49.90
CA ASP A 587 -10.55 0.95 50.51
C ASP A 587 -11.71 0.26 49.79
N PHE A 588 -12.29 0.89 48.77
CA PHE A 588 -13.44 0.38 48.03
C PHE A 588 -13.17 0.30 46.54
N THR A 589 -13.55 -0.83 45.94
CA THR A 589 -13.63 -0.93 44.47
C THR A 589 -15.04 -0.56 44.02
N VAL A 590 -15.21 0.68 43.55
CA VAL A 590 -16.48 1.18 43.03
C VAL A 590 -16.53 1.00 41.51
N LYS A 591 -17.66 0.52 41.01
CA LYS A 591 -17.97 0.37 39.59
C LYS A 591 -19.03 1.38 39.16
N ASN A 592 -18.87 1.92 37.97
CA ASN A 592 -19.87 2.76 37.34
C ASN A 592 -20.93 1.91 36.61
N GLN A 593 -21.97 2.57 36.09
CA GLN A 593 -23.08 1.92 35.38
C GLN A 593 -22.68 1.22 34.08
N TYR A 594 -21.47 1.48 33.59
CA TYR A 594 -20.89 0.87 32.39
C TYR A 594 -19.89 -0.25 32.73
N GLY A 595 -19.73 -0.62 34.00
CA GLY A 595 -18.83 -1.67 34.48
C GLY A 595 -17.36 -1.27 34.62
N GLY A 596 -17.01 -0.02 34.29
CA GLY A 596 -15.70 0.56 34.54
C GLY A 596 -15.50 0.91 36.02
N THR A 597 -14.24 1.12 36.44
CA THR A 597 -13.96 1.62 37.80
C THR A 597 -14.39 3.08 37.92
N TYR A 598 -15.10 3.40 39.00
CA TYR A 598 -15.55 4.75 39.33
C TYR A 598 -14.61 5.35 40.36
N SER A 599 -13.99 6.49 40.03
CA SER A 599 -13.19 7.25 41.00
C SER A 599 -14.13 8.16 41.76
N VAL A 600 -14.29 7.92 43.07
CA VAL A 600 -15.19 8.67 43.94
C VAL A 600 -14.66 10.10 44.13
N PRO A 601 -15.37 11.14 43.66
CA PRO A 601 -15.00 12.53 43.89
C PRO A 601 -14.99 12.90 45.38
N SER A 602 -14.15 13.86 45.78
CA SER A 602 -14.01 14.30 47.18
C SER A 602 -15.24 14.95 47.81
N GLY A 603 -16.30 15.21 47.01
CA GLY A 603 -17.58 15.76 47.46
C GLY A 603 -18.68 14.73 47.70
N ASP A 604 -18.45 13.46 47.35
CA ASP A 604 -19.41 12.39 47.60
C ASP A 604 -19.43 11.98 49.07
N SER A 605 -20.61 11.64 49.58
CA SER A 605 -20.78 11.34 51.00
C SER A 605 -20.79 9.83 51.26
N TRP A 606 -19.92 9.41 52.18
CA TRP A 606 -19.95 8.07 52.76
C TRP A 606 -20.73 8.08 54.06
N THR A 607 -21.64 7.13 54.21
CA THR A 607 -22.29 6.83 55.49
C THR A 607 -21.97 5.39 55.86
N ILE A 608 -21.50 5.19 57.09
CA ILE A 608 -21.17 3.85 57.60
C ILE A 608 -22.04 3.58 58.82
N THR A 609 -22.66 2.40 58.85
CA THR A 609 -23.45 1.96 60.00
C THR A 609 -23.00 0.58 60.45
N SER A 610 -23.10 0.32 61.75
CA SER A 610 -22.88 -1.00 62.34
C SER A 610 -24.20 -1.56 62.86
N SER A 611 -24.49 -2.82 62.54
CA SER A 611 -25.66 -3.52 63.09
C SER A 611 -25.54 -3.79 64.60
N ASN A 612 -24.33 -3.75 65.17
CA ASN A 612 -24.09 -3.92 66.60
C ASN A 612 -22.84 -3.15 67.06
N SER A 613 -23.04 -1.95 67.59
CA SER A 613 -21.97 -1.06 68.07
C SER A 613 -21.20 -1.59 69.29
N SER A 614 -21.72 -2.60 69.99
CA SER A 614 -20.98 -3.23 71.11
C SER A 614 -19.91 -4.21 70.64
N VAL A 615 -20.05 -4.74 69.41
CA VAL A 615 -19.09 -5.63 68.75
C VAL A 615 -18.12 -4.81 67.90
N VAL A 616 -18.62 -3.96 67.01
CA VAL A 616 -17.80 -3.01 66.26
C VAL A 616 -18.53 -1.68 66.18
N SER A 617 -17.91 -0.61 66.65
CA SER A 617 -18.48 0.74 66.64
C SER A 617 -17.91 1.57 65.51
N VAL A 618 -18.65 2.60 65.09
CA VAL A 618 -18.27 3.49 63.99
C VAL A 618 -18.48 4.93 64.47
N SER A 619 -17.48 5.79 64.26
CA SER A 619 -17.53 7.22 64.56
C SER A 619 -16.84 7.99 63.44
N GLY A 620 -17.63 8.75 62.67
CA GLY A 620 -17.14 9.32 61.39
C GLY A 620 -16.60 8.20 60.49
N ASP A 621 -15.38 8.38 60.00
CA ASP A 621 -14.69 7.41 59.14
C ASP A 621 -13.89 6.36 59.91
N THR A 622 -13.98 6.34 61.25
CA THR A 622 -13.21 5.41 62.08
C THR A 622 -14.08 4.26 62.58
N ILE A 623 -13.65 3.05 62.26
CA ILE A 623 -14.17 1.79 62.80
C ILE A 623 -13.34 1.43 64.04
N THR A 624 -13.99 1.00 65.13
CA THR A 624 -13.32 0.56 66.36
C THR A 624 -13.88 -0.77 66.85
N GLY A 625 -12.99 -1.73 67.13
CA GLY A 625 -13.33 -2.99 67.80
C GLY A 625 -13.94 -2.73 69.17
N GLY A 626 -15.12 -3.28 69.42
CA GLY A 626 -15.88 -3.10 70.65
C GLY A 626 -15.38 -3.99 71.79
N SER A 627 -16.15 -4.03 72.88
CA SER A 627 -15.82 -4.80 74.09
C SER A 627 -16.45 -6.20 74.13
N THR A 628 -17.23 -6.56 73.11
CA THR A 628 -18.00 -7.80 73.07
C THR A 628 -17.62 -8.62 71.85
N SER A 629 -17.10 -9.83 72.06
CA SER A 629 -16.82 -10.75 70.96
C SER A 629 -18.08 -11.22 70.26
N GLY A 630 -18.01 -11.32 68.94
CA GLY A 630 -19.15 -11.66 68.09
C GLY A 630 -19.02 -11.05 66.70
N THR A 631 -20.10 -11.13 65.92
CA THR A 631 -20.14 -10.60 64.55
C THR A 631 -21.10 -9.41 64.48
N ALA A 632 -20.68 -8.34 63.80
CA ALA A 632 -21.51 -7.23 63.36
C ALA A 632 -21.47 -7.15 61.82
N THR A 633 -22.45 -6.47 61.24
CA THR A 633 -22.46 -6.15 59.82
C THR A 633 -22.22 -4.66 59.70
N LEU A 634 -21.15 -4.28 59.00
CA LEU A 634 -20.94 -2.91 58.57
C LEU A 634 -21.62 -2.71 57.22
N THR A 635 -22.43 -1.66 57.11
CA THR A 635 -23.03 -1.24 55.85
C THR A 635 -22.46 0.10 55.46
N PHE A 636 -21.78 0.12 54.32
CA PHE A 636 -21.22 1.30 53.67
C PHE A 636 -22.19 1.77 52.61
N THR A 637 -22.54 3.05 52.65
CA THR A 637 -23.43 3.69 51.68
C THR A 637 -22.69 4.88 51.07
N LEU A 638 -22.46 4.81 49.76
CA LEU A 638 -21.95 5.92 48.97
C LEU A 638 -23.13 6.63 48.31
N THR A 639 -23.22 7.94 48.51
CA THR A 639 -24.14 8.80 47.76
C THR A 639 -23.34 9.73 46.86
N ASP A 640 -23.48 9.49 45.56
CA ASP A 640 -22.85 10.23 44.46
C ASP A 640 -23.75 11.39 44.01
N GLY A 641 -23.20 12.60 44.01
CA GLY A 641 -23.87 13.82 43.57
C GLY A 641 -24.96 14.36 44.52
N ALA A 642 -25.49 15.55 44.18
CA ALA A 642 -26.53 16.21 44.95
C ALA A 642 -27.95 15.82 44.46
N ALA A 643 -28.90 15.74 45.38
CA ALA A 643 -30.31 15.56 45.06
C ALA A 643 -30.80 16.66 44.09
N PRO A 644 -31.66 16.35 43.10
CA PRO A 644 -32.42 15.10 42.91
C PRO A 644 -31.73 14.04 42.03
N ASN A 645 -30.53 14.29 41.52
CA ASN A 645 -29.81 13.38 40.61
C ASN A 645 -28.80 12.49 41.34
N SER A 646 -28.94 12.34 42.66
CA SER A 646 -28.02 11.58 43.48
C SER A 646 -28.20 10.07 43.27
N HIS A 647 -27.10 9.33 43.16
CA HIS A 647 -27.12 7.87 43.07
C HIS A 647 -26.60 7.28 44.37
N THR A 648 -27.34 6.35 44.96
CA THR A 648 -26.94 5.70 46.22
C THR A 648 -26.65 4.23 45.98
N VAL A 649 -25.45 3.80 46.38
CA VAL A 649 -25.02 2.40 46.33
C VAL A 649 -24.61 1.95 47.72
N SER A 650 -24.87 0.69 48.07
CA SER A 650 -24.52 0.16 49.38
C SER A 650 -23.82 -1.19 49.29
N TYR A 651 -22.92 -1.43 50.24
CA TYR A 651 -22.16 -2.65 50.39
C TYR A 651 -22.09 -3.03 51.86
N SER A 652 -22.35 -4.30 52.15
CA SER A 652 -22.31 -4.80 53.52
C SER A 652 -21.23 -5.86 53.65
N VAL A 653 -20.44 -5.76 54.72
CA VAL A 653 -19.44 -6.76 55.09
C VAL A 653 -19.69 -7.20 56.52
N ASN A 654 -19.52 -8.49 56.78
CA ASN A 654 -19.52 -8.99 58.15
C ASN A 654 -18.13 -8.80 58.74
N VAL A 655 -18.09 -8.18 59.91
CA VAL A 655 -16.88 -8.00 60.71
C VAL A 655 -17.08 -8.62 62.07
N SER A 656 -16.01 -9.09 62.70
CA SER A 656 -16.06 -9.59 64.07
C SER A 656 -15.10 -8.90 65.00
N GLU A 657 -15.49 -8.78 66.26
CA GLU A 657 -14.53 -8.54 67.33
C GLU A 657 -13.94 -9.89 67.76
N VAL A 658 -12.61 -9.96 67.83
CA VAL A 658 -11.88 -11.16 68.22
C VAL A 658 -10.97 -10.86 69.42
N PRO A 659 -10.92 -11.77 70.42
CA PRO A 659 -9.95 -11.67 71.50
C PRO A 659 -8.51 -11.63 70.98
N SER A 660 -7.61 -10.93 71.68
CA SER A 660 -6.17 -10.88 71.35
C SER A 660 -5.52 -12.26 71.22
N SER A 661 -6.03 -13.28 71.93
CA SER A 661 -5.55 -14.66 71.86
C SER A 661 -5.78 -15.34 70.51
N ASP A 662 -6.73 -14.83 69.72
CA ASP A 662 -7.16 -15.44 68.46
C ASP A 662 -6.36 -14.89 67.27
N VAL A 663 -5.55 -13.85 67.50
CA VAL A 663 -4.55 -13.36 66.54
C VAL A 663 -3.36 -14.31 66.53
N ALA A 664 -3.28 -15.16 65.50
CA ALA A 664 -2.29 -16.21 65.40
C ALA A 664 -0.91 -15.71 64.95
N THR A 665 -0.88 -14.72 64.06
CA THR A 665 0.37 -14.15 63.53
C THR A 665 0.27 -12.64 63.41
N TYR A 666 1.44 -11.99 63.45
CA TYR A 666 1.56 -10.55 63.33
C TYR A 666 2.54 -10.21 62.20
N ALA A 667 2.32 -9.07 61.55
CA ALA A 667 3.20 -8.52 60.54
C ALA A 667 3.50 -7.06 60.86
N LEU A 668 4.79 -6.70 60.84
CA LEU A 668 5.24 -5.34 61.10
C LEU A 668 5.25 -4.52 59.80
N SER A 669 4.60 -3.36 59.84
CA SER A 669 4.62 -2.34 58.80
C SER A 669 5.48 -1.16 59.24
N VAL A 670 6.45 -0.81 58.40
CA VAL A 670 7.32 0.36 58.53
C VAL A 670 7.51 1.00 57.16
N PRO A 671 7.81 2.31 57.05
CA PRO A 671 8.17 2.91 55.78
C PRO A 671 9.45 2.28 55.25
N SER A 672 9.48 2.00 53.94
CA SER A 672 10.68 1.43 53.30
C SER A 672 11.88 2.38 53.37
N THR A 673 11.63 3.69 53.25
CA THR A 673 12.64 4.73 53.35
C THR A 673 12.15 5.91 54.20
N ILE A 674 13.03 6.46 55.03
CA ILE A 674 12.82 7.73 55.76
C ILE A 674 14.00 8.69 55.55
N TYR A 675 13.76 9.98 55.78
CA TYR A 675 14.81 11.01 55.70
C TYR A 675 15.63 11.06 56.99
N ALA A 676 16.95 11.25 56.87
CA ALA A 676 17.86 11.50 57.99
C ALA A 676 17.58 12.89 58.59
N SER A 677 16.66 12.97 59.54
CA SER A 677 16.22 14.22 60.14
C SER A 677 15.58 14.01 61.51
N SER A 678 15.85 14.94 62.42
CA SER A 678 15.18 15.02 63.73
C SER A 678 13.84 15.78 63.67
N ASN A 679 13.37 16.18 62.48
CA ASN A 679 12.08 16.81 62.31
C ASN A 679 10.98 15.75 62.37
N SER A 680 10.04 15.89 63.32
CA SER A 680 8.95 14.96 63.55
C SER A 680 8.04 14.73 62.34
N ALA A 681 8.02 15.64 61.37
CA ALA A 681 7.30 15.46 60.11
C ALA A 681 7.84 14.28 59.28
N TYR A 682 9.10 13.90 59.47
CA TYR A 682 9.78 12.81 58.76
C TYR A 682 9.87 11.51 59.57
N TYR A 683 9.24 11.46 60.74
CA TYR A 683 9.21 10.24 61.54
C TYR A 683 8.40 9.16 60.81
N GLY A 684 8.98 7.97 60.71
CA GLY A 684 8.31 6.82 60.13
C GLY A 684 7.28 6.25 61.09
N ALA A 685 6.05 6.07 60.62
CA ALA A 685 5.00 5.41 61.38
C ALA A 685 5.21 3.90 61.39
N VAL A 686 5.17 3.29 62.58
CA VAL A 686 5.30 1.85 62.77
C VAL A 686 3.96 1.30 63.27
N SER A 687 3.48 0.26 62.61
CA SER A 687 2.26 -0.44 63.02
C SER A 687 2.39 -1.94 62.78
N VAL A 688 1.54 -2.70 63.46
CA VAL A 688 1.42 -4.15 63.34
C VAL A 688 0.00 -4.46 62.86
N THR A 689 -0.11 -5.37 61.90
CA THR A 689 -1.36 -6.02 61.51
C THR A 689 -1.35 -7.47 61.94
N GLY A 690 -2.53 -8.03 62.20
CA GLY A 690 -2.70 -9.41 62.65
C GLY A 690 -3.27 -10.30 61.55
N LYS A 691 -3.09 -11.61 61.70
CA LYS A 691 -3.93 -12.62 61.05
C LYS A 691 -4.39 -13.66 62.06
N ASP A 692 -5.63 -14.12 61.90
CA ASP A 692 -6.16 -15.25 62.65
C ASP A 692 -5.54 -16.58 62.16
N SER A 693 -5.96 -17.69 62.76
CA SER A 693 -5.52 -19.03 62.36
C SER A 693 -5.99 -19.46 60.96
N SER A 694 -7.02 -18.81 60.42
CA SER A 694 -7.57 -19.06 59.08
C SER A 694 -6.90 -18.22 57.99
N GLY A 695 -6.09 -17.23 58.38
CA GLY A 695 -5.40 -16.30 57.50
C GLY A 695 -6.17 -15.00 57.20
N ASN A 696 -7.30 -14.76 57.86
CA ASN A 696 -8.09 -13.53 57.79
C ASN A 696 -7.29 -12.38 58.40
N THR A 697 -7.43 -11.16 57.86
CA THR A 697 -6.76 -9.97 58.38
C THR A 697 -7.46 -9.45 59.62
N VAL A 698 -6.69 -9.20 60.68
CA VAL A 698 -7.15 -8.62 61.95
C VAL A 698 -6.57 -7.23 62.13
N ALA A 699 -7.43 -6.24 62.37
CA ALA A 699 -7.03 -4.93 62.86
C ALA A 699 -6.60 -5.06 64.33
N VAL A 700 -5.38 -4.62 64.64
CA VAL A 700 -4.74 -4.80 65.95
C VAL A 700 -4.70 -3.49 66.72
N ASN A 701 -4.95 -3.55 68.03
CA ASN A 701 -4.79 -2.43 68.92
C ASN A 701 -3.30 -2.18 69.18
N ASN A 702 -2.69 -1.44 68.26
CA ASN A 702 -1.24 -1.21 68.23
C ASN A 702 -0.67 -0.67 69.55
N SER A 703 -1.41 0.20 70.24
CA SER A 703 -1.01 0.78 71.52
C SER A 703 -0.94 -0.24 72.66
N ALA A 704 -1.80 -1.27 72.62
CA ALA A 704 -1.84 -2.34 73.61
C ALA A 704 -0.90 -3.51 73.24
N THR A 705 -0.85 -3.86 71.95
CA THR A 705 -0.14 -5.04 71.45
C THR A 705 1.36 -4.83 71.32
N VAL A 706 1.81 -3.68 70.81
CA VAL A 706 3.23 -3.35 70.71
C VAL A 706 3.71 -2.82 72.07
N ALA A 707 4.50 -3.60 72.79
CA ALA A 707 5.06 -3.17 74.06
C ALA A 707 6.37 -2.38 73.87
N GLN A 708 7.18 -2.78 72.90
CA GLN A 708 8.49 -2.19 72.64
C GLN A 708 8.89 -2.33 71.15
N LEU A 709 9.61 -1.34 70.64
CA LEU A 709 10.36 -1.42 69.38
C LEU A 709 11.86 -1.49 69.67
N LEU A 710 12.57 -2.30 68.89
CA LEU A 710 14.04 -2.40 68.88
C LEU A 710 14.58 -2.06 67.50
N THR A 711 15.80 -1.52 67.46
CA THR A 711 16.58 -1.29 66.23
C THR A 711 17.87 -2.07 66.30
N SER A 712 18.27 -2.66 65.17
CA SER A 712 19.58 -3.31 65.02
C SER A 712 20.74 -2.31 64.91
N ASN A 713 20.47 -1.05 64.58
CA ASN A 713 21.49 -0.01 64.45
C ASN A 713 20.92 1.37 64.84
N SER A 714 21.15 1.75 66.10
CA SER A 714 20.72 3.05 66.66
C SER A 714 21.48 4.26 66.09
N GLY A 715 22.61 4.03 65.39
CA GLY A 715 23.32 5.08 64.67
C GLY A 715 22.68 5.45 63.32
N VAL A 716 21.76 4.61 62.82
CA VAL A 716 21.05 4.80 61.55
C VAL A 716 19.58 5.13 61.79
N VAL A 717 18.88 4.35 62.63
CA VAL A 717 17.47 4.61 63.00
C VAL A 717 17.35 4.63 64.51
N SER A 718 16.70 5.66 65.06
CA SER A 718 16.36 5.76 66.47
C SER A 718 14.86 5.45 66.71
N ILE A 719 14.53 4.98 67.91
CA ILE A 719 13.15 4.67 68.31
C ILE A 719 12.62 5.87 69.09
N VAL A 720 11.59 6.52 68.54
CA VAL A 720 10.96 7.70 69.15
C VAL A 720 9.87 7.27 70.14
N SER A 721 9.04 6.32 69.74
CA SER A 721 7.94 5.78 70.55
C SER A 721 7.62 4.35 70.14
N LYS A 722 6.57 3.76 70.72
CA LYS A 722 6.09 2.41 70.33
C LYS A 722 5.51 2.35 68.92
N SER A 723 5.28 3.49 68.28
CA SER A 723 4.67 3.59 66.94
C SER A 723 5.43 4.53 66.00
N GLN A 724 6.61 5.02 66.39
CA GLN A 724 7.38 5.97 65.58
C GLN A 724 8.88 5.74 65.68
N ILE A 725 9.55 5.94 64.54
CA ILE A 725 11.00 5.87 64.37
C ILE A 725 11.49 7.11 63.63
N ASP A 726 12.75 7.48 63.83
CA ASP A 726 13.39 8.61 63.13
C ASP A 726 14.73 8.21 62.51
N GLY A 727 15.06 8.84 61.38
CA GLY A 727 16.30 8.61 60.66
C GLY A 727 17.44 9.46 61.24
N VAL A 728 18.51 8.81 61.67
CA VAL A 728 19.68 9.46 62.29
C VAL A 728 20.78 9.74 61.25
N ALA A 729 21.14 8.72 60.46
CA ALA A 729 22.18 8.81 59.44
C ALA A 729 21.89 7.86 58.29
N SER A 730 22.43 8.14 57.09
CA SER A 730 22.20 7.30 55.92
C SER A 730 22.70 5.86 56.12
N GLY A 731 21.90 4.88 55.70
CA GLY A 731 22.17 3.46 55.92
C GLY A 731 20.90 2.63 56.01
N THR A 732 21.00 1.40 56.53
CA THR A 732 19.86 0.53 56.77
C THR A 732 19.83 0.02 58.21
N ALA A 733 18.62 -0.17 58.75
CA ALA A 733 18.40 -0.79 60.05
C ALA A 733 17.17 -1.69 60.02
N THR A 734 17.25 -2.85 60.68
CA THR A 734 16.09 -3.70 60.96
C THR A 734 15.40 -3.25 62.25
N ILE A 735 14.10 -3.03 62.17
CA ILE A 735 13.17 -2.74 63.27
C ILE A 735 12.47 -4.03 63.68
N THR A 736 12.40 -4.27 64.98
CA THR A 736 11.72 -5.43 65.58
C THR A 736 10.67 -4.95 66.57
N ALA A 737 9.42 -5.39 66.43
CA ALA A 737 8.36 -5.13 67.39
C ALA A 737 8.21 -6.31 68.35
N LEU A 738 8.06 -6.01 69.65
CA LEU A 738 7.88 -6.99 70.71
C LEU A 738 6.54 -6.80 71.44
N SER A 739 5.92 -7.92 71.83
CA SER A 739 4.76 -7.94 72.72
C SER A 739 5.16 -7.69 74.19
N SER A 740 4.17 -7.52 75.07
CA SER A 740 4.39 -7.35 76.52
C SER A 740 5.01 -8.58 77.19
N THR A 741 4.91 -9.76 76.56
CA THR A 741 5.55 -11.00 77.00
C THR A 741 6.97 -11.19 76.44
N GLY A 742 7.44 -10.25 75.60
CA GLY A 742 8.75 -10.31 74.95
C GLY A 742 8.80 -11.14 73.66
N SER A 743 7.65 -11.61 73.16
CA SER A 743 7.58 -12.32 71.88
C SER A 743 7.76 -11.37 70.70
N VAL A 744 8.46 -11.80 69.65
CA VAL A 744 8.60 -11.02 68.41
C VAL A 744 7.27 -11.01 67.65
N LEU A 745 6.71 -9.83 67.46
CA LEU A 745 5.51 -9.58 66.65
C LEU A 745 5.85 -9.44 65.16
N GLY A 746 7.06 -9.01 64.84
CA GLY A 746 7.52 -8.91 63.46
C GLY A 746 8.82 -8.11 63.34
N THR A 747 9.45 -8.24 62.17
CA THR A 747 10.68 -7.52 61.83
C THR A 747 10.58 -6.93 60.43
N ALA A 748 11.08 -5.72 60.23
CA ALA A 748 11.11 -5.07 58.93
C ALA A 748 12.38 -4.22 58.78
N THR A 749 12.86 -4.04 57.54
CA THR A 749 14.07 -3.24 57.27
C THR A 749 13.66 -1.86 56.76
N VAL A 750 14.30 -0.83 57.32
CA VAL A 750 14.13 0.58 56.95
C VAL A 750 15.45 1.09 56.38
N THR A 751 15.36 1.83 55.27
CA THR A 751 16.48 2.58 54.72
C THR A 751 16.38 4.03 55.15
N VAL A 752 17.49 4.62 55.58
CA VAL A 752 17.59 6.05 55.88
C VAL A 752 18.39 6.72 54.78
N SER A 753 17.83 7.78 54.22
CA SER A 753 18.44 8.57 53.16
C SER A 753 18.80 9.96 53.67
N ASP A 754 19.96 10.47 53.27
CA ASP A 754 20.44 11.83 53.52
C ASP A 754 20.14 12.80 52.37
N ASN A 755 19.47 12.34 51.31
CA ASN A 755 19.05 13.21 50.21
C ASN A 755 18.03 14.24 50.72
N ALA A 756 18.28 15.51 50.43
CA ALA A 756 17.37 16.58 50.87
C ALA A 756 15.94 16.33 50.32
N PRO A 757 14.89 16.57 51.13
CA PRO A 757 13.52 16.46 50.68
C PRO A 757 13.24 17.43 49.53
N ALA A 758 12.68 16.92 48.45
CA ALA A 758 12.31 17.68 47.27
C ALA A 758 10.94 17.20 46.76
N PRO A 759 10.13 18.07 46.12
CA PRO A 759 8.84 17.67 45.57
C PRO A 759 8.99 16.44 44.67
N ALA A 760 8.16 15.42 44.90
CA ALA A 760 8.17 14.18 44.13
C ALA A 760 6.80 13.84 43.56
N VAL A 761 5.73 14.21 44.27
CA VAL A 761 4.34 14.00 43.85
C VAL A 761 3.55 15.28 44.05
N ALA A 762 2.77 15.68 43.05
CA ALA A 762 1.83 16.79 43.14
C ALA A 762 0.46 16.32 42.65
N SER A 763 -0.62 16.72 43.33
CA SER A 763 -1.99 16.34 42.99
C SER A 763 -2.99 17.37 43.49
N PHE A 764 -4.13 17.51 42.80
CA PHE A 764 -5.27 18.25 43.32
C PHE A 764 -6.27 17.30 44.01
N SER A 765 -6.94 17.77 45.05
CA SER A 765 -8.01 17.06 45.77
C SER A 765 -9.24 16.81 44.89
N GLN A 766 -9.44 17.64 43.85
CA GLN A 766 -10.56 17.60 42.93
C GLN A 766 -10.09 17.46 41.48
N ALA A 767 -10.85 16.73 40.66
CA ALA A 767 -10.60 16.66 39.21
C ALA A 767 -10.98 17.97 38.50
N SER A 768 -11.94 18.71 39.05
CA SER A 768 -12.37 20.00 38.53
C SER A 768 -12.76 21.00 39.63
N TYR A 769 -12.60 22.27 39.32
CA TYR A 769 -13.06 23.43 40.08
C TYR A 769 -14.09 24.18 39.24
N SER A 770 -15.24 24.52 39.82
CA SER A 770 -16.29 25.27 39.12
C SER A 770 -16.48 26.64 39.75
N GLU A 771 -16.38 27.68 38.93
CA GLU A 771 -16.69 29.07 39.29
C GLU A 771 -17.98 29.49 38.55
N ALA A 772 -18.87 30.22 39.21
CA ALA A 772 -19.99 30.86 38.50
C ALA A 772 -19.40 31.91 37.55
N THR A 773 -19.80 31.97 36.27
CA THR A 773 -19.19 32.90 35.29
C THR A 773 -19.15 34.31 35.89
N PRO A 774 -17.96 34.82 36.22
CA PRO A 774 -17.88 36.05 36.96
C PRO A 774 -18.10 37.22 36.00
N SER A 775 -18.66 38.33 36.48
CA SER A 775 -18.86 39.52 35.63
C SER A 775 -17.56 40.29 35.37
N THR A 776 -16.51 39.98 36.12
CA THR A 776 -15.13 40.50 36.03
C THR A 776 -14.15 39.40 36.41
N ALA A 777 -12.86 39.50 36.06
CA ALA A 777 -11.87 38.51 36.46
C ALA A 777 -11.83 38.28 38.00
N THR A 778 -11.92 37.03 38.43
CA THR A 778 -11.90 36.62 39.86
C THR A 778 -10.62 35.85 40.16
N ASP A 779 -9.92 36.22 41.23
CA ASP A 779 -8.74 35.47 41.69
C ASP A 779 -9.17 34.17 42.37
N ILE A 780 -8.78 33.04 41.77
CA ILE A 780 -9.07 31.68 42.26
C ILE A 780 -7.81 30.98 42.78
N THR A 781 -6.66 31.69 42.85
CA THR A 781 -5.35 31.13 43.21
C THR A 781 -5.38 30.44 44.57
N ASN A 782 -5.99 31.06 45.57
CA ASN A 782 -6.04 30.51 46.92
C ASN A 782 -6.85 29.23 46.99
N THR A 783 -7.96 29.15 46.25
CA THR A 783 -8.81 27.96 46.19
C THR A 783 -8.10 26.80 45.51
N LEU A 784 -7.45 27.05 44.38
CA LEU A 784 -6.63 26.04 43.72
C LEU A 784 -5.43 25.63 44.59
N SER A 785 -4.82 26.57 45.30
CA SER A 785 -3.70 26.28 46.21
C SER A 785 -4.12 25.48 47.44
N SER A 786 -5.36 25.65 47.93
CA SER A 786 -5.89 24.82 49.02
C SER A 786 -6.21 23.40 48.57
N ASP A 787 -6.57 23.22 47.30
CA ASP A 787 -6.82 21.90 46.71
C ASP A 787 -5.52 21.19 46.28
N LEU A 788 -4.41 21.93 46.12
CA LEU A 788 -3.11 21.39 45.73
C LEU A 788 -2.39 20.75 46.93
N THR A 789 -2.04 19.48 46.79
CA THR A 789 -1.14 18.75 47.69
C THR A 789 0.16 18.42 46.98
N VAL A 790 1.29 18.81 47.55
CA VAL A 790 2.63 18.42 47.09
C VAL A 790 3.31 17.63 48.19
N LYS A 791 3.82 16.45 47.86
CA LYS A 791 4.60 15.58 48.76
C LYS A 791 6.01 15.41 48.23
N ASP A 792 6.95 15.30 49.15
CA ASP A 792 8.33 14.96 48.83
C ASP A 792 8.51 13.44 48.60
N GLN A 793 9.73 13.02 48.28
CA GLN A 793 10.07 11.63 48.02
C GLN A 793 9.90 10.69 49.23
N TYR A 794 9.71 11.25 50.42
CA TYR A 794 9.48 10.51 51.66
C TYR A 794 8.00 10.51 52.06
N GLY A 795 7.12 11.09 51.22
CA GLY A 795 5.68 11.13 51.43
C GLY A 795 5.23 12.25 52.38
N VAL A 796 6.12 13.15 52.78
CA VAL A 796 5.80 14.28 53.67
C VAL A 796 5.29 15.45 52.84
N THR A 797 4.21 16.10 53.31
CA THR A 797 3.64 17.27 52.62
C THR A 797 4.60 18.45 52.67
N VAL A 798 4.93 19.00 51.51
CA VAL A 798 5.74 20.21 51.35
C VAL A 798 4.88 21.41 51.70
N THR A 799 5.21 22.10 52.79
CA THR A 799 4.48 23.31 53.21
C THR A 799 4.85 24.46 52.27
N SER A 800 3.84 25.13 51.71
CA SER A 800 4.02 26.25 50.75
C SER A 800 4.87 25.88 49.52
N PRO A 801 4.42 24.92 48.69
CA PRO A 801 5.19 24.48 47.53
C PRO A 801 5.39 25.64 46.54
N THR A 802 6.64 25.88 46.15
CA THR A 802 6.98 26.88 45.13
C THR A 802 6.90 26.29 43.73
N GLY A 803 6.22 26.98 42.82
CA GLY A 803 6.05 26.55 41.45
C GLY A 803 5.41 27.61 40.56
N TYR A 804 5.08 27.20 39.34
CA TYR A 804 4.50 28.03 38.29
C TYR A 804 3.16 27.47 37.86
N TRP A 805 2.22 28.37 37.58
CA TRP A 805 0.90 28.04 37.05
C TRP A 805 0.86 28.20 35.54
N PHE A 806 0.07 27.37 34.88
CA PHE A 806 -0.19 27.44 33.44
C PHE A 806 -1.66 27.18 33.18
N SER A 807 -2.19 27.76 32.11
CA SER A 807 -3.57 27.54 31.66
C SER A 807 -3.58 27.13 30.20
N SER A 808 -4.40 26.15 29.87
CA SER A 808 -4.63 25.73 28.48
C SER A 808 -5.50 26.72 27.69
N ASN A 809 -6.17 27.66 28.36
CA ASN A 809 -7.03 28.65 27.71
C ASN A 809 -7.07 29.96 28.50
N SER A 810 -6.24 30.92 28.09
CA SER A 810 -6.12 32.23 28.73
C SER A 810 -7.37 33.12 28.63
N SER A 811 -8.34 32.78 27.77
CA SER A 811 -9.60 33.53 27.68
C SER A 811 -10.63 33.10 28.73
N VAL A 812 -10.49 31.90 29.31
CA VAL A 812 -11.34 31.35 30.37
C VAL A 812 -10.62 31.42 31.72
N VAL A 813 -9.35 31.05 31.76
CA VAL A 813 -8.51 31.21 32.94
C VAL A 813 -7.18 31.83 32.54
N LEU A 814 -6.94 33.06 32.98
CA LEU A 814 -5.69 33.76 32.76
C LEU A 814 -4.71 33.48 33.90
N VAL A 815 -3.49 33.08 33.58
CA VAL A 815 -2.38 33.07 34.55
C VAL A 815 -1.54 34.32 34.32
N SER A 816 -1.41 35.15 35.36
CA SER A 816 -0.61 36.37 35.34
C SER A 816 0.38 36.34 36.51
N GLY A 817 1.65 36.04 36.22
CA GLY A 817 2.65 35.81 37.25
C GLY A 817 2.31 34.58 38.10
N SER A 818 2.13 34.78 39.41
CA SER A 818 1.73 33.72 40.35
C SER A 818 0.23 33.65 40.59
N THR A 819 -0.57 34.50 39.94
CA THR A 819 -2.01 34.60 40.13
C THR A 819 -2.76 33.88 39.01
N VAL A 820 -3.77 33.11 39.38
CA VAL A 820 -4.71 32.42 38.50
C VAL A 820 -6.06 33.11 38.58
N LEU A 821 -6.51 33.68 37.45
CA LEU A 821 -7.73 34.46 37.33
C LEU A 821 -8.76 33.71 36.49
N ALA A 822 -9.95 33.47 37.05
CA ALA A 822 -11.13 33.06 36.28
C ALA A 822 -11.69 34.28 35.54
N GLU A 823 -11.64 34.25 34.22
CA GLU A 823 -12.07 35.35 33.35
C GLU A 823 -13.60 35.28 33.07
N PRO A 824 -14.26 36.40 32.71
CA PRO A 824 -15.71 36.46 32.47
C PRO A 824 -16.20 35.70 31.21
N THR A 825 -15.36 34.83 30.64
CA THR A 825 -15.69 33.95 29.52
C THR A 825 -16.14 32.60 30.05
N LYS A 826 -17.36 32.20 29.68
CA LYS A 826 -17.87 30.84 29.94
C LYS A 826 -17.05 29.81 29.18
N GLY A 827 -16.68 28.72 29.85
CA GLY A 827 -15.89 27.64 29.24
C GLY A 827 -15.10 26.85 30.28
N SER A 828 -14.17 26.02 29.83
CA SER A 828 -13.23 25.32 30.70
C SER A 828 -11.77 25.54 30.27
N ALA A 829 -10.87 25.46 31.24
CA ALA A 829 -9.43 25.50 31.04
C ALA A 829 -8.74 24.49 31.95
N THR A 830 -7.75 23.77 31.43
CA THR A 830 -6.86 22.97 32.26
C THR A 830 -5.86 23.89 32.91
N VAL A 831 -5.85 23.95 34.24
CA VAL A 831 -4.83 24.64 35.00
C VAL A 831 -3.79 23.63 35.46
N THR A 832 -2.52 23.91 35.16
CA THR A 832 -1.38 23.07 35.54
C THR A 832 -0.52 23.81 36.54
N PHE A 833 -0.20 23.17 37.66
CA PHE A 833 0.85 23.61 38.57
C PHE A 833 2.12 22.80 38.34
N VAL A 834 3.25 23.48 38.19
CA VAL A 834 4.57 22.85 38.02
C VAL A 834 5.48 23.33 39.13
N THR A 835 5.91 22.41 39.99
CA THR A 835 6.90 22.68 41.04
C THR A 835 8.24 23.11 40.43
N SER A 836 9.07 23.81 41.21
CA SER A 836 10.39 24.30 40.77
C SER A 836 11.34 23.23 40.19
N ASN A 837 11.14 21.94 40.53
CA ASN A 837 11.90 20.80 40.01
C ASN A 837 11.14 19.96 38.96
N GLY A 838 10.00 20.44 38.46
CA GLY A 838 9.31 19.88 37.30
C GLY A 838 8.21 18.85 37.59
N VAL A 839 7.87 18.58 38.86
CA VAL A 839 6.71 17.75 39.20
C VAL A 839 5.42 18.52 38.93
N THR A 840 4.46 17.89 38.25
CA THR A 840 3.24 18.54 37.76
C THR A 840 1.97 18.00 38.41
N ALA A 841 0.97 18.88 38.52
CA ALA A 841 -0.41 18.53 38.85
C ALA A 841 -1.36 19.30 37.94
N THR A 842 -2.51 18.74 37.60
CA THR A 842 -3.51 19.36 36.72
C THR A 842 -4.91 19.32 37.31
N ILE A 843 -5.67 20.39 37.11
CA ILE A 843 -7.10 20.49 37.48
C ILE A 843 -7.88 21.17 36.36
N GLN A 844 -9.12 20.75 36.10
CA GLN A 844 -10.01 21.46 35.17
C GLN A 844 -10.73 22.60 35.89
N VAL A 845 -10.57 23.84 35.43
CA VAL A 845 -11.38 24.97 35.90
C VAL A 845 -12.51 25.21 34.91
N VAL A 846 -13.74 25.33 35.41
CA VAL A 846 -14.96 25.56 34.61
C VAL A 846 -15.65 26.83 35.06
N ASN A 847 -15.79 27.80 34.16
CA ASN A 847 -16.59 29.01 34.37
C ASN A 847 -17.99 28.77 33.79
N ASN A 848 -19.01 28.73 34.66
CA ASN A 848 -20.37 28.25 34.34
C ASN A 848 -21.37 29.32 33.93
#